data_AF-A0A1I2BXE1-F1
#
_entry.id   AF-A0A1I2BXE1-F1
#
_cell.length_a   1.000
_cell.length_b   1.000
_cell.length_c   1.000
_cell.angle_alpha   90.00
_cell.angle_beta   90.00
_cell.angle_gamma   90.00
#
_symmetry.space_group_name_H-M   'P 1'
#
loop_
_entity.id
_entity.type
_entity.pdbx_description
1 polymer ?
#
loop_
_entity_poly.entity_id
_entity_poly.type
_entity_poly.pdbx_seq_one_letter_code
_entity_poly.pdbx_strand_id
1 'polypeptide(L)'
;MVRKIAVIGIILNSVILSGIAYPQLVLSEEDSTSESVDTYDNYGVSASHPAAVEVGMEVLEEGGNAVDAAIAVSYALGVVEPYGSGIGGGGEMLLLPPGENEPIVYDYRAAAPFDENGEDKVSGIPSLVKGLDVIHQDYGLTPFEDLISPAISLAEEGFNVDYLLWERLTAASDRLPVKELPHLFPEGEAIEPGETLKQTELAETLTNIQENGPDEMYEGEISKKVTEAVPYMDQEEFERYEVKQTEPVEGKLKQGTMYSANPPLSGISVIQSLLLAEKLDIAKTKEDEDQFIHVMTEISKVTKEERLTKIGDPSYTDVDAEKLTDEEYVEELAEQISTTSPSEESVNDEEHVDDQQTDTTHFVIVDPDGMVVSATNTLSNFFGSGEYTAGFFINNSIEYFSRYADSPNKYEPGKRSRSLTAPSIFINEDRVLGIGTPGGNRIPPVMAQVLARHFYFGDPLDEAVDAKRFYGQGDTLYVEDGFEEELLADVIRKGYQFEIRKVPVYFGGIQALELDREEGAINGFADVRRSGSWDAKDKDKWKDYANVAVGVFFLLGVVFPLLHLIHSSPWFQNKTGHARQRRLEDEKGISILVPCYNEQGIIGTSLENMTSLPYSKFEVIYINDGSTDKTFSLLNQTLDLKRSSTKAPLKKISHRRVKNVYQSNIFPHIYVVDKVNGGKADALNAGIEYAKENIVITLDADTVLTENALPQVNETFEDDNVVAAGGMVHILQTKTSNPLKRLSLFHTNMLVRLQMLDFMKAFYITKASLARFDALAIISGAFGIFRKQALLEVGGYRSTIGEDIDITLRMHQYIASQTKKKVVHLKEAISYTELPENTRDFFKQRIRWQKAYMDCVLHFRSFFAKTLFTKAVSFFYIVESFLIGIVSAFVMSLFFIGNALLYPPDSYITYTLFYLSYLFLFGVFYDLAALGMNRYYGFKFQRKDLPALLVTILIDVFVYRFVLIYVVIHGTIAYFFNKDWNKVSRTGRDYQSDSKPAA
;
A
#
# COMPACT_ATOMS: atom_id res chain seq x y z
N MET A 1 -23.29 33.76 18.31
CA MET A 1 -23.45 32.76 17.23
C MET A 1 -22.09 32.28 16.71
N VAL A 2 -21.24 33.16 16.18
CA VAL A 2 -19.90 32.81 15.64
C VAL A 2 -18.96 32.14 16.67
N ARG A 3 -18.93 32.61 17.93
CA ARG A 3 -18.17 31.94 19.01
C ARG A 3 -18.67 30.52 19.33
N LYS A 4 -19.98 30.28 19.21
CA LYS A 4 -20.56 28.95 19.44
C LYS A 4 -20.24 28.01 18.27
N ILE A 5 -20.22 28.51 17.04
CA ILE A 5 -19.84 27.73 15.85
C ILE A 5 -18.34 27.38 15.86
N ALA A 6 -17.47 28.30 16.27
CA ALA A 6 -16.04 28.02 16.41
C ALA A 6 -15.75 26.99 17.52
N VAL A 7 -16.45 27.08 18.66
CA VAL A 7 -16.33 26.11 19.75
C VAL A 7 -16.90 24.74 19.34
N ILE A 8 -18.03 24.69 18.62
CA ILE A 8 -18.57 23.45 18.06
C ILE A 8 -17.62 22.84 17.03
N GLY A 9 -16.98 23.66 16.18
CA GLY A 9 -15.99 23.21 15.21
C GLY A 9 -14.72 22.66 15.86
N ILE A 10 -14.27 23.25 16.97
CA ILE A 10 -13.14 22.73 17.77
C ILE A 10 -13.55 21.43 18.47
N ILE A 11 -14.73 21.37 19.09
CA ILE A 11 -15.22 20.16 19.77
C ILE A 11 -15.43 19.01 18.76
N LEU A 12 -15.98 19.27 17.57
CA LEU A 12 -16.08 18.25 16.52
C LEU A 12 -14.69 17.79 16.07
N ASN A 13 -13.72 18.70 15.90
CA ASN A 13 -12.35 18.33 15.55
C ASN A 13 -11.70 17.47 16.66
N SER A 14 -11.92 17.82 17.93
CA SER A 14 -11.39 17.07 19.07
C SER A 14 -12.03 15.68 19.21
N VAL A 15 -13.34 15.56 18.96
CA VAL A 15 -14.06 14.29 18.97
C VAL A 15 -13.66 13.39 17.79
N ILE A 16 -13.38 13.99 16.63
CA ILE A 16 -12.89 13.28 15.45
C ILE A 16 -11.43 12.85 15.63
N LEU A 17 -10.58 13.68 16.25
CA LEU A 17 -9.19 13.33 16.59
C LEU A 17 -9.14 12.24 17.67
N SER A 18 -10.05 12.23 18.64
CA SER A 18 -10.13 11.14 19.64
C SER A 18 -10.65 9.84 19.05
N GLY A 19 -11.50 9.89 18.00
CA GLY A 19 -11.97 8.70 17.29
C GLY A 19 -10.92 8.05 16.39
N ILE A 20 -9.84 8.76 16.06
CA ILE A 20 -8.70 8.24 15.28
C ILE A 20 -7.54 7.80 16.21
N ALA A 21 -7.51 8.26 17.46
CA ALA A 21 -6.42 8.02 18.42
C ALA A 21 -6.71 6.92 19.46
N TYR A 22 -7.85 6.23 19.38
CA TYR A 22 -8.18 5.05 20.19
C TYR A 22 -8.35 3.89 19.22
N PRO A 23 -7.28 3.11 18.97
CA PRO A 23 -6.86 2.09 19.94
C PRO A 23 -5.33 1.90 20.00
N GLN A 24 -4.62 2.45 21.00
CA GLN A 24 -3.20 2.09 21.20
C GLN A 24 -2.57 2.48 22.55
N LEU A 25 -3.36 2.57 23.62
CA LEU A 25 -2.80 2.92 24.94
C LEU A 25 -3.40 2.05 26.04
N VAL A 26 -3.15 0.74 25.93
CA VAL A 26 -3.04 -0.17 27.08
C VAL A 26 -1.87 -1.10 26.78
N LEU A 27 -0.66 -0.69 27.16
CA LEU A 27 0.45 -1.61 27.40
C LEU A 27 0.61 -1.63 28.92
N SER A 28 0.21 -2.74 29.54
CA SER A 28 0.58 -3.06 30.92
C SER A 28 1.81 -3.96 30.87
N GLU A 29 2.96 -3.41 31.26
CA GLU A 29 4.13 -4.19 31.65
C GLU A 29 3.81 -4.89 32.98
N GLU A 30 3.83 -6.23 33.00
CA GLU A 30 4.10 -7.00 34.21
C GLU A 30 5.37 -7.84 33.99
N ASP A 31 6.44 -7.39 34.66
CA ASP A 31 7.67 -8.15 34.88
C ASP A 31 7.37 -9.40 35.73
N SER A 32 7.66 -10.59 35.21
CA SER A 32 7.93 -11.74 36.06
C SER A 32 9.11 -12.55 35.53
N THR A 33 10.12 -12.68 36.40
CA THR A 33 11.39 -13.33 36.14
C THR A 33 11.27 -14.85 36.29
N SER A 34 11.37 -15.56 35.17
CA SER A 34 11.88 -16.93 35.08
C SER A 34 12.74 -17.07 33.82
N GLU A 35 13.76 -17.92 33.85
CA GLU A 35 14.78 -18.07 32.80
C GLU A 35 14.15 -18.11 31.39
N SER A 36 14.43 -17.08 30.59
CA SER A 36 13.71 -16.76 29.36
C SER A 36 14.08 -17.73 28.23
N VAL A 37 13.11 -18.53 27.80
CA VAL A 37 12.96 -18.86 26.38
C VAL A 37 12.70 -17.52 25.69
N ASP A 38 13.47 -17.17 24.66
CA ASP A 38 13.27 -15.93 23.92
C ASP A 38 11.86 -15.98 23.29
N THR A 39 10.90 -15.25 23.86
CA THR A 39 9.53 -15.15 23.34
C THR A 39 9.53 -14.24 22.12
N TYR A 40 8.97 -14.69 21.00
CA TYR A 40 8.88 -13.91 19.76
C TYR A 40 7.75 -12.88 19.77
N ASP A 41 6.77 -13.01 20.68
CA ASP A 41 5.56 -12.16 20.81
C ASP A 41 4.63 -12.18 19.57
N ASN A 42 4.97 -12.95 18.53
CA ASN A 42 4.19 -13.17 17.31
C ASN A 42 3.68 -14.59 17.25
N TYR A 43 2.49 -14.78 16.67
CA TYR A 43 1.85 -16.07 16.46
C TYR A 43 1.02 -16.03 15.18
N GLY A 44 0.70 -17.21 14.65
CA GLY A 44 -0.08 -17.33 13.43
C GLY A 44 -0.66 -18.73 13.21
N VAL A 45 -1.69 -18.79 12.37
CA VAL A 45 -2.42 -20.01 12.00
C VAL A 45 -2.62 -20.02 10.49
N SER A 46 -2.35 -21.16 9.85
CA SER A 46 -2.68 -21.45 8.45
C SER A 46 -3.51 -22.73 8.38
N ALA A 47 -4.72 -22.66 7.84
CA ALA A 47 -5.64 -23.79 7.76
C ALA A 47 -6.48 -23.74 6.48
N SER A 48 -7.11 -24.86 6.13
CA SER A 48 -7.94 -24.98 4.92
C SER A 48 -9.25 -24.19 4.97
N HIS A 49 -9.67 -23.67 6.14
CA HIS A 49 -10.91 -22.91 6.27
C HIS A 49 -10.74 -21.63 7.12
N PRO A 50 -11.30 -20.46 6.72
CA PRO A 50 -11.18 -19.21 7.46
C PRO A 50 -11.68 -19.27 8.91
N ALA A 51 -12.82 -19.93 9.16
CA ALA A 51 -13.35 -20.07 10.52
C ALA A 51 -12.41 -20.86 11.44
N ALA A 52 -11.64 -21.83 10.90
CA ALA A 52 -10.66 -22.55 11.71
C ALA A 52 -9.46 -21.66 12.05
N VAL A 53 -9.02 -20.81 11.11
CA VAL A 53 -7.99 -19.80 11.38
C VAL A 53 -8.43 -18.83 12.46
N GLU A 54 -9.66 -18.32 12.38
CA GLU A 54 -10.24 -17.41 13.39
C GLU A 54 -10.22 -18.06 14.78
N VAL A 55 -10.74 -19.29 14.90
CA VAL A 55 -10.72 -20.05 16.16
C VAL A 55 -9.30 -20.24 16.71
N GLY A 56 -8.35 -20.62 15.85
CA GLY A 56 -6.95 -20.81 16.28
C GLY A 56 -6.30 -19.50 16.73
N MET A 57 -6.56 -18.40 16.03
CA MET A 57 -6.05 -17.08 16.39
C MET A 57 -6.64 -16.58 17.72
N GLU A 58 -7.93 -16.80 17.97
CA GLU A 58 -8.59 -16.47 19.23
C GLU A 58 -7.94 -17.22 20.41
N VAL A 59 -7.68 -18.53 20.25
CA VAL A 59 -7.01 -19.32 21.30
C VAL A 59 -5.61 -18.78 21.61
N LEU A 60 -4.84 -18.40 20.58
CA LEU A 60 -3.50 -17.82 20.77
C LEU A 60 -3.57 -16.41 21.39
N GLU A 61 -4.58 -15.61 21.02
CA GLU A 61 -4.84 -14.28 21.61
C GLU A 61 -5.20 -14.34 23.09
N GLU A 62 -5.91 -15.40 23.51
CA GLU A 62 -6.31 -15.63 24.90
C GLU A 62 -5.20 -16.27 25.75
N GLY A 63 -4.04 -16.56 25.16
CA GLY A 63 -2.85 -17.06 25.85
C GLY A 63 -2.67 -18.58 25.81
N GLY A 64 -3.42 -19.29 24.96
CA GLY A 64 -3.13 -20.69 24.63
C GLY A 64 -1.87 -20.81 23.76
N ASN A 65 -1.29 -22.01 23.71
CA ASN A 65 -0.12 -22.30 22.88
C ASN A 65 -0.49 -22.95 21.53
N ALA A 66 0.52 -23.34 20.74
CA ALA A 66 0.28 -23.94 19.42
C ALA A 66 -0.52 -25.25 19.49
N VAL A 67 -0.39 -26.02 20.58
CA VAL A 67 -1.13 -27.26 20.81
C VAL A 67 -2.60 -26.97 21.14
N ASP A 68 -2.86 -26.03 22.03
CA ASP A 68 -4.21 -25.60 22.38
C ASP A 68 -4.96 -25.14 21.12
N ALA A 69 -4.32 -24.29 20.31
CA ALA A 69 -4.86 -23.83 19.05
C ALA A 69 -5.04 -24.98 18.04
N ALA A 70 -4.11 -25.94 17.97
CA ALA A 70 -4.23 -27.11 17.10
C ALA A 70 -5.43 -27.99 17.44
N ILE A 71 -5.75 -28.14 18.73
CA ILE A 71 -6.92 -28.89 19.19
C ILE A 71 -8.20 -28.16 18.77
N ALA A 72 -8.30 -26.85 19.06
CA ALA A 72 -9.47 -26.06 18.70
C ALA A 72 -9.69 -26.01 17.17
N VAL A 73 -8.61 -25.82 16.40
CA VAL A 73 -8.61 -25.89 14.92
C VAL A 73 -9.07 -27.26 14.43
N SER A 74 -8.62 -28.35 15.05
CA SER A 74 -9.01 -29.72 14.67
C SER A 74 -10.53 -29.94 14.84
N TYR A 75 -11.10 -29.49 15.95
CA TYR A 75 -12.55 -29.56 16.17
C TYR A 75 -13.32 -28.64 15.22
N ALA A 76 -12.86 -27.41 15.02
CA ALA A 76 -13.49 -26.46 14.10
C ALA A 76 -13.50 -27.00 12.66
N LEU A 77 -12.39 -27.56 12.17
CA LEU A 77 -12.31 -28.21 10.85
C LEU A 77 -13.24 -29.42 10.73
N GLY A 78 -13.44 -30.18 11.81
CA GLY A 78 -14.43 -31.25 11.85
C GLY A 78 -15.88 -30.77 11.65
N VAL A 79 -16.16 -29.49 11.95
CA VAL A 79 -17.48 -28.86 11.75
C VAL A 79 -17.59 -28.23 10.37
N VAL A 80 -16.59 -27.43 9.94
CA VAL A 80 -16.67 -26.64 8.71
C VAL A 80 -16.22 -27.39 7.45
N GLU A 81 -15.39 -28.42 7.62
CA GLU A 81 -14.95 -29.34 6.56
C GLU A 81 -15.26 -30.80 6.93
N PRO A 82 -16.53 -31.17 7.19
CA PRO A 82 -16.91 -32.52 7.61
C PRO A 82 -16.61 -33.59 6.54
N TYR A 83 -16.27 -33.15 5.32
CA TYR A 83 -15.80 -34.01 4.25
C TYR A 83 -14.33 -34.43 4.42
N GLY A 84 -13.46 -33.61 5.02
CA GLY A 84 -12.01 -33.85 5.03
C GLY A 84 -11.51 -34.49 6.31
N SER A 85 -12.08 -34.09 7.45
CA SER A 85 -11.67 -34.55 8.77
C SER A 85 -12.82 -34.47 9.78
N GLY A 86 -12.64 -35.04 10.96
CA GLY A 86 -13.59 -34.98 12.05
C GLY A 86 -13.32 -36.03 13.12
N ILE A 87 -14.11 -36.01 14.20
CA ILE A 87 -13.93 -36.91 15.36
C ILE A 87 -14.08 -38.40 15.04
N GLY A 88 -14.72 -38.75 13.91
CA GLY A 88 -14.76 -40.12 13.38
C GLY A 88 -13.50 -40.58 12.64
N GLY A 89 -12.49 -39.71 12.55
CA GLY A 89 -11.21 -39.93 11.87
C GLY A 89 -10.03 -40.13 12.79
N GLY A 90 -8.85 -39.81 12.28
CA GLY A 90 -7.58 -39.77 12.99
C GLY A 90 -6.61 -38.85 12.26
N GLY A 91 -5.32 -38.96 12.55
CA GLY A 91 -4.32 -38.12 11.91
C GLY A 91 -2.95 -38.20 12.55
N GLU A 92 -2.13 -37.21 12.22
CA GLU A 92 -0.76 -37.09 12.71
C GLU A 92 -0.38 -35.65 12.97
N MET A 93 0.44 -35.43 13.99
CA MET A 93 0.95 -34.12 14.36
C MET A 93 2.47 -34.18 14.53
N LEU A 94 3.18 -33.33 13.79
CA LEU A 94 4.56 -32.96 14.09
C LEU A 94 4.55 -31.71 14.96
N LEU A 95 5.23 -31.79 16.09
CA LEU A 95 5.33 -30.72 17.07
C LEU A 95 6.80 -30.42 17.32
N LEU A 96 7.24 -29.21 17.04
CA LEU A 96 8.55 -28.70 17.43
C LEU A 96 8.39 -27.89 18.73
N PRO A 97 8.86 -28.38 19.89
CA PRO A 97 8.78 -27.62 21.13
C PRO A 97 9.63 -26.33 21.06
N PRO A 98 9.28 -25.29 21.83
CA PRO A 98 10.07 -24.07 21.93
C PRO A 98 11.54 -24.33 22.27
N GLY A 99 12.45 -23.77 21.47
CA GLY A 99 13.90 -23.87 21.69
C GLY A 99 14.56 -25.20 21.32
N GLU A 100 13.79 -26.21 20.90
CA GLU A 100 14.32 -27.50 20.44
C GLU A 100 14.68 -27.46 18.93
N ASN A 101 15.45 -28.45 18.48
CA ASN A 101 15.87 -28.58 17.06
C ASN A 101 15.39 -29.85 16.37
N GLU A 102 14.61 -30.67 17.08
CA GLU A 102 14.03 -31.91 16.59
C GLU A 102 12.55 -31.95 16.99
N PRO A 103 11.62 -32.14 16.05
CA PRO A 103 10.21 -32.26 16.37
C PRO A 103 9.85 -33.66 16.86
N ILE A 104 8.71 -33.79 17.53
CA ILE A 104 8.12 -35.03 17.99
C ILE A 104 6.94 -35.38 17.08
N VAL A 105 6.76 -36.66 16.75
CA VAL A 105 5.60 -37.14 15.98
C VAL A 105 4.60 -37.82 16.90
N TYR A 106 3.35 -37.37 16.84
CA TYR A 106 2.20 -38.06 17.41
C TYR A 106 1.39 -38.73 16.29
N ASP A 107 1.40 -40.06 16.24
CA ASP A 107 0.58 -40.88 15.34
C ASP A 107 -0.68 -41.33 16.08
N TYR A 108 -1.78 -40.66 15.78
CA TYR A 108 -3.12 -40.97 16.27
C TYR A 108 -4.03 -41.42 15.12
N ARG A 109 -3.49 -42.14 14.13
CA ARG A 109 -4.29 -42.71 13.05
C ARG A 109 -5.07 -43.92 13.50
N ALA A 110 -6.19 -44.16 12.81
CA ALA A 110 -7.06 -45.29 13.03
C ALA A 110 -6.30 -46.62 12.88
N ALA A 111 -6.46 -47.50 13.86
CA ALA A 111 -5.93 -48.85 13.82
C ALA A 111 -6.96 -49.82 13.23
N ALA A 112 -6.47 -50.87 12.58
CA ALA A 112 -7.29 -51.98 12.13
C ALA A 112 -8.00 -52.66 13.32
N PRO A 113 -9.30 -53.00 13.19
CA PRO A 113 -9.98 -53.84 14.15
C PRO A 113 -9.20 -55.15 14.38
N PHE A 114 -9.29 -55.72 15.58
CA PHE A 114 -8.57 -56.90 16.03
C PHE A 114 -9.15 -58.24 15.52
N ASP A 115 -10.15 -58.22 14.64
CA ASP A 115 -10.65 -59.41 13.96
C ASP A 115 -9.73 -59.84 12.79
N GLU A 116 -9.45 -61.14 12.69
CA GLU A 116 -8.52 -61.74 11.73
C GLU A 116 -8.99 -61.66 10.27
N ASN A 117 -10.29 -61.51 9.98
CA ASN A 117 -10.80 -61.42 8.61
C ASN A 117 -10.91 -59.96 8.12
N GLY A 118 -9.97 -59.50 7.29
CA GLY A 118 -9.93 -58.12 6.80
C GLY A 118 -10.78 -57.82 5.56
N GLU A 119 -11.30 -58.83 4.84
CA GLU A 119 -11.85 -58.63 3.48
C GLU A 119 -13.14 -57.80 3.41
N ASP A 120 -13.95 -57.76 4.47
CA ASP A 120 -15.26 -57.07 4.51
C ASP A 120 -15.24 -55.78 5.37
N LYS A 121 -14.07 -55.33 5.84
CA LYS A 121 -13.93 -54.17 6.74
C LYS A 121 -13.49 -52.93 5.98
N VAL A 122 -14.11 -51.80 6.33
CA VAL A 122 -13.89 -50.51 5.65
C VAL A 122 -13.27 -49.49 6.62
N SER A 123 -13.73 -49.46 7.86
CA SER A 123 -13.41 -48.44 8.85
C SER A 123 -12.46 -48.96 9.93
N GLY A 124 -11.59 -48.06 10.41
CA GLY A 124 -10.74 -48.29 11.58
C GLY A 124 -11.22 -47.49 12.79
N ILE A 125 -10.66 -47.77 13.96
CA ILE A 125 -11.09 -47.15 15.23
C ILE A 125 -10.95 -45.61 15.14
N PRO A 126 -12.03 -44.83 15.32
CA PRO A 126 -11.95 -43.38 15.44
C PRO A 126 -11.02 -42.95 16.59
N SER A 127 -10.03 -42.13 16.26
CA SER A 127 -8.82 -41.95 17.06
C SER A 127 -8.41 -40.50 17.26
N LEU A 128 -9.02 -39.56 16.53
CA LEU A 128 -8.72 -38.13 16.63
C LEU A 128 -8.85 -37.62 18.07
N VAL A 129 -9.96 -37.95 18.75
CA VAL A 129 -10.23 -37.46 20.11
C VAL A 129 -9.17 -37.93 21.10
N LYS A 130 -8.74 -39.21 21.04
CA LYS A 130 -7.65 -39.69 21.90
C LYS A 130 -6.30 -39.06 21.55
N GLY A 131 -6.05 -38.83 20.27
CA GLY A 131 -4.86 -38.10 19.79
C GLY A 131 -4.74 -36.73 20.44
N LEU A 132 -5.80 -35.93 20.32
CA LEU A 132 -5.86 -34.59 20.87
C LEU A 132 -5.77 -34.58 22.40
N ASP A 133 -6.42 -35.52 23.09
CA ASP A 133 -6.33 -35.71 24.54
C ASP A 133 -4.90 -35.98 25.02
N VAL A 134 -4.19 -36.93 24.39
CA VAL A 134 -2.80 -37.26 24.76
C VAL A 134 -1.86 -36.06 24.52
N ILE A 135 -1.99 -35.38 23.39
CA ILE A 135 -1.15 -34.22 23.07
C ILE A 135 -1.46 -33.05 24.03
N HIS A 136 -2.72 -32.86 24.40
CA HIS A 136 -3.14 -31.88 25.41
C HIS A 136 -2.54 -32.17 26.78
N GLN A 137 -2.49 -33.43 27.20
CA GLN A 137 -1.88 -33.81 28.49
C GLN A 137 -0.37 -33.52 28.52
N ASP A 138 0.30 -33.63 27.38
CA ASP A 138 1.74 -33.38 27.27
C ASP A 138 2.09 -31.88 27.21
N TYR A 139 1.29 -31.08 26.49
CA TYR A 139 1.64 -29.68 26.15
C TYR A 139 0.53 -28.65 26.34
N GLY A 140 -0.73 -29.01 26.58
CA GLY A 140 -1.84 -28.07 26.68
C GLY A 140 -1.75 -27.13 27.88
N LEU A 141 -2.14 -25.87 27.68
CA LEU A 141 -2.21 -24.85 28.74
C LEU A 141 -3.64 -24.46 29.09
N THR A 142 -4.51 -24.43 28.08
CA THR A 142 -5.93 -24.07 28.23
C THR A 142 -6.75 -25.32 28.59
N PRO A 143 -7.76 -25.25 29.48
CA PRO A 143 -8.62 -26.40 29.76
C PRO A 143 -9.21 -27.00 28.48
N PHE A 144 -9.17 -28.34 28.35
CA PHE A 144 -9.63 -29.03 27.13
C PHE A 144 -11.10 -28.70 26.78
N GLU A 145 -11.95 -28.52 27.79
CA GLU A 145 -13.35 -28.14 27.65
C GLU A 145 -13.52 -26.78 26.94
N ASP A 146 -12.64 -25.82 27.19
CA ASP A 146 -12.70 -24.49 26.57
C ASP A 146 -12.33 -24.57 25.08
N LEU A 147 -11.40 -25.46 24.71
CA LEU A 147 -10.93 -25.66 23.33
C LEU A 147 -11.97 -26.26 22.37
N ILE A 148 -12.99 -26.94 22.90
CA ILE A 148 -14.10 -27.51 22.10
C ILE A 148 -15.21 -26.46 21.86
N SER A 149 -15.35 -25.48 22.76
CA SER A 149 -16.44 -24.50 22.75
C SER A 149 -16.65 -23.82 21.39
N PRO A 150 -15.61 -23.33 20.69
CA PRO A 150 -15.81 -22.66 19.40
C PRO A 150 -16.43 -23.58 18.35
N ALA A 151 -16.06 -24.87 18.33
CA ALA A 151 -16.63 -25.85 17.41
C ALA A 151 -18.10 -26.16 17.74
N ILE A 152 -18.47 -26.22 19.02
CA ILE A 152 -19.88 -26.35 19.45
C ILE A 152 -20.68 -25.15 18.94
N SER A 153 -20.20 -23.92 19.15
CA SER A 153 -20.86 -22.71 18.66
C SER A 153 -21.02 -22.72 17.14
N LEU A 154 -19.98 -23.09 16.38
CA LEU A 154 -20.07 -23.23 14.92
C LEU A 154 -21.12 -24.26 14.49
N ALA A 155 -21.24 -25.39 15.20
CA ALA A 155 -22.21 -26.43 14.89
C ALA A 155 -23.66 -26.04 15.26
N GLU A 156 -23.87 -25.34 16.38
CA GLU A 156 -25.21 -24.92 16.87
C GLU A 156 -25.75 -23.68 16.14
N GLU A 157 -24.93 -22.63 16.09
CA GLU A 157 -25.30 -21.36 15.46
C GLU A 157 -25.33 -21.50 13.94
N GLY A 158 -24.42 -22.32 13.41
CA GLY A 158 -24.25 -22.63 12.00
C GLY A 158 -23.29 -21.67 11.31
N PHE A 159 -22.77 -22.12 10.17
CA PHE A 159 -21.85 -21.35 9.33
C PHE A 159 -22.36 -21.32 7.88
N ASN A 160 -21.87 -20.35 7.10
CA ASN A 160 -22.24 -20.26 5.69
C ASN A 160 -21.50 -21.33 4.88
N VAL A 161 -22.26 -22.11 4.13
CA VAL A 161 -21.72 -23.13 3.22
C VAL A 161 -20.92 -22.44 2.12
N ASP A 162 -19.68 -22.88 1.91
CA ASP A 162 -18.85 -22.43 0.82
C ASP A 162 -19.05 -23.28 -0.44
N TYR A 163 -18.44 -22.86 -1.55
CA TYR A 163 -18.55 -23.60 -2.81
C TYR A 163 -17.96 -25.01 -2.70
N LEU A 164 -16.89 -25.17 -1.92
CA LEU A 164 -16.17 -26.43 -1.82
C LEU A 164 -17.01 -27.48 -1.08
N LEU A 165 -17.58 -27.15 0.07
CA LEU A 165 -18.47 -28.04 0.82
C LEU A 165 -19.68 -28.47 -0.03
N TRP A 166 -20.33 -27.52 -0.71
CA TRP A 166 -21.45 -27.83 -1.62
C TRP A 166 -21.05 -28.79 -2.74
N GLU A 167 -19.91 -28.52 -3.40
CA GLU A 167 -19.47 -29.31 -4.54
C GLU A 167 -19.04 -30.73 -4.10
N ARG A 168 -18.40 -30.86 -2.93
CA ARG A 168 -18.07 -32.16 -2.32
C ARG A 168 -19.31 -32.95 -1.92
N LEU A 169 -20.30 -32.32 -1.28
CA LEU A 169 -21.59 -32.96 -0.95
C LEU A 169 -22.30 -33.45 -2.20
N THR A 170 -22.32 -32.62 -3.26
CA THR A 170 -22.92 -32.98 -4.55
C THR A 170 -22.22 -34.18 -5.16
N ALA A 171 -20.89 -34.17 -5.20
CA ALA A 171 -20.09 -35.27 -5.75
C ALA A 171 -20.23 -36.58 -4.95
N ALA A 172 -20.49 -36.50 -3.64
CA ALA A 172 -20.65 -37.66 -2.76
C ALA A 172 -22.10 -38.17 -2.65
N SER A 173 -23.08 -37.47 -3.22
CA SER A 173 -24.51 -37.77 -3.04
C SER A 173 -24.91 -39.23 -3.35
N ASP A 174 -24.26 -39.89 -4.31
CA ASP A 174 -24.55 -41.27 -4.70
C ASP A 174 -24.12 -42.33 -3.65
N ARG A 175 -23.22 -41.97 -2.72
CA ARG A 175 -22.71 -42.88 -1.67
C ARG A 175 -23.13 -42.47 -0.26
N LEU A 176 -23.69 -41.28 -0.08
CA LEU A 176 -24.15 -40.79 1.22
C LEU A 176 -25.63 -41.16 1.46
N PRO A 177 -26.07 -41.33 2.71
CA PRO A 177 -27.47 -41.58 3.04
C PRO A 177 -28.31 -40.30 2.93
N VAL A 178 -28.43 -39.74 1.73
CA VAL A 178 -29.05 -38.42 1.42
C VAL A 178 -30.39 -38.21 2.12
N LYS A 179 -31.24 -39.24 2.21
CA LYS A 179 -32.57 -39.15 2.84
C LYS A 179 -32.54 -39.03 4.37
N GLU A 180 -31.45 -39.45 4.98
CA GLU A 180 -31.24 -39.49 6.43
C GLU A 180 -30.45 -38.26 6.93
N LEU A 181 -29.96 -37.43 5.99
CA LEU A 181 -29.15 -36.24 6.26
C LEU A 181 -29.85 -34.95 5.79
N PRO A 182 -31.07 -34.62 6.27
CA PRO A 182 -31.84 -33.48 5.76
C PRO A 182 -31.20 -32.10 6.03
N HIS A 183 -30.24 -32.00 6.94
CA HIS A 183 -29.48 -30.77 7.20
C HIS A 183 -28.37 -30.54 6.16
N LEU A 184 -27.78 -31.60 5.61
CA LEU A 184 -26.79 -31.54 4.52
C LEU A 184 -27.45 -31.59 3.14
N PHE A 185 -28.61 -32.27 3.04
CA PHE A 185 -29.38 -32.46 1.82
C PHE A 185 -30.84 -32.00 1.95
N PRO A 186 -31.10 -30.69 2.13
CA PRO A 186 -32.47 -30.18 2.17
C PRO A 186 -33.23 -30.56 0.89
N GLU A 187 -34.42 -31.13 1.06
CA GLU A 187 -35.25 -31.66 -0.06
C GLU A 187 -34.55 -32.74 -0.93
N GLY A 188 -33.44 -33.31 -0.47
CA GLY A 188 -32.69 -34.35 -1.17
C GLY A 188 -31.59 -33.84 -2.10
N GLU A 189 -31.30 -32.53 -2.10
CA GLU A 189 -30.18 -31.91 -2.83
C GLU A 189 -29.20 -31.27 -1.85
N ALA A 190 -27.91 -31.21 -2.19
CA ALA A 190 -26.88 -30.65 -1.30
C ALA A 190 -27.16 -29.18 -0.98
N ILE A 191 -27.00 -28.80 0.29
CA ILE A 191 -27.17 -27.42 0.79
C ILE A 191 -26.31 -26.42 -0.02
N GLU A 192 -26.92 -25.31 -0.46
CA GLU A 192 -26.30 -24.43 -1.46
C GLU A 192 -25.30 -23.42 -0.85
N PRO A 193 -24.31 -22.92 -1.62
CA PRO A 193 -23.38 -21.92 -1.13
C PRO A 193 -24.08 -20.63 -0.67
N GLY A 194 -23.70 -20.14 0.51
CA GLY A 194 -24.30 -18.98 1.17
C GLY A 194 -25.51 -19.28 2.05
N GLU A 195 -26.03 -20.52 2.02
CA GLU A 195 -26.98 -20.99 3.03
C GLU A 195 -26.27 -21.33 4.34
N THR A 196 -27.00 -21.31 5.46
CA THR A 196 -26.45 -21.60 6.79
C THR A 196 -26.64 -23.07 7.14
N LEU A 197 -25.53 -23.80 7.28
CA LEU A 197 -25.54 -25.19 7.75
C LEU A 197 -25.49 -25.23 9.28
N LYS A 198 -26.45 -25.93 9.89
CA LYS A 198 -26.47 -26.25 11.33
C LYS A 198 -26.34 -27.75 11.53
N GLN A 199 -25.50 -28.15 12.48
CA GLN A 199 -25.17 -29.55 12.78
C GLN A 199 -25.52 -29.86 14.24
N THR A 200 -26.81 -29.81 14.58
CA THR A 200 -27.29 -29.94 15.97
C THR A 200 -26.89 -31.25 16.63
N GLU A 201 -26.92 -32.38 15.91
CA GLU A 201 -26.49 -33.67 16.47
C GLU A 201 -24.97 -33.68 16.75
N LEU A 202 -24.17 -33.07 15.89
CA LEU A 202 -22.72 -32.92 16.12
C LEU A 202 -22.45 -32.04 17.34
N ALA A 203 -23.18 -30.93 17.47
CA ALA A 203 -23.09 -30.06 18.63
C ALA A 203 -23.40 -30.81 19.93
N GLU A 204 -24.49 -31.60 19.98
CA GLU A 204 -24.82 -32.43 21.14
C GLU A 204 -23.70 -33.42 21.48
N THR A 205 -23.10 -34.05 20.47
CA THR A 205 -21.96 -34.96 20.64
C THR A 205 -20.73 -34.24 21.17
N LEU A 206 -20.38 -33.07 20.62
CA LEU A 206 -19.24 -32.28 21.08
C LEU A 206 -19.46 -31.74 22.50
N THR A 207 -20.67 -31.31 22.84
CA THR A 207 -21.06 -30.91 24.21
C THR A 207 -20.93 -32.07 25.19
N ASN A 208 -21.30 -33.29 24.79
CA ASN A 208 -21.11 -34.47 25.63
C ASN A 208 -19.62 -34.75 25.91
N ILE A 209 -18.76 -34.63 24.88
CA ILE A 209 -17.29 -34.74 25.06
C ILE A 209 -16.77 -33.60 25.95
N GLN A 210 -17.28 -32.38 25.80
CA GLN A 210 -16.91 -31.24 26.63
C GLN A 210 -17.27 -31.47 28.11
N GLU A 211 -18.48 -31.95 28.40
CA GLU A 211 -18.98 -32.12 29.78
C GLU A 211 -18.39 -33.35 30.49
N ASN A 212 -18.17 -34.44 29.75
CA ASN A 212 -17.78 -35.74 30.33
C ASN A 212 -16.33 -36.15 30.01
N GLY A 213 -15.65 -35.38 29.18
CA GLY A 213 -14.25 -35.58 28.79
C GLY A 213 -14.07 -36.45 27.53
N PRO A 214 -12.82 -36.53 27.01
CA PRO A 214 -12.47 -37.29 25.81
C PRO A 214 -12.84 -38.78 25.86
N ASP A 215 -12.84 -39.38 27.05
CA ASP A 215 -13.14 -40.79 27.27
C ASP A 215 -14.60 -41.14 26.89
N GLU A 216 -15.51 -40.18 26.79
CA GLU A 216 -16.88 -40.41 26.30
C GLU A 216 -16.90 -41.00 24.86
N MET A 217 -15.90 -40.66 24.03
CA MET A 217 -15.72 -41.22 22.68
C MET A 217 -15.36 -42.71 22.72
N TYR A 218 -14.77 -43.18 23.82
CA TYR A 218 -14.18 -44.52 23.92
C TYR A 218 -14.94 -45.44 24.88
N GLU A 219 -15.49 -44.94 25.98
CA GLU A 219 -16.16 -45.72 27.04
C GLU A 219 -17.65 -45.34 27.22
N GLY A 220 -18.10 -44.28 26.56
CA GLY A 220 -19.38 -43.61 26.80
C GLY A 220 -20.56 -44.04 25.93
N GLU A 221 -21.54 -43.17 25.78
CA GLU A 221 -22.68 -43.38 24.87
C GLU A 221 -22.29 -43.16 23.41
N ILE A 222 -21.28 -42.32 23.13
CA ILE A 222 -20.77 -42.10 21.77
C ILE A 222 -20.15 -43.40 21.23
N SER A 223 -19.30 -44.07 22.01
CA SER A 223 -18.67 -45.35 21.59
C SER A 223 -19.72 -46.43 21.27
N LYS A 224 -20.81 -46.49 22.04
CA LYS A 224 -21.94 -47.40 21.77
C LYS A 224 -22.61 -47.10 20.44
N LYS A 225 -22.89 -45.83 20.14
CA LYS A 225 -23.47 -45.44 18.84
C LYS A 225 -22.56 -45.80 17.66
N VAL A 226 -21.25 -45.66 17.83
CA VAL A 226 -20.27 -46.03 16.79
C VAL A 226 -20.20 -47.54 16.60
N THR A 227 -20.12 -48.33 17.67
CA THR A 227 -20.08 -49.80 17.60
C THR A 227 -21.40 -50.42 17.13
N GLU A 228 -22.55 -49.75 17.36
CA GLU A 228 -23.83 -50.14 16.76
C GLU A 228 -23.87 -49.90 15.24
N ALA A 229 -23.31 -48.78 14.78
CA ALA A 229 -23.21 -48.44 13.35
C ALA A 229 -22.17 -49.31 12.61
N VAL A 230 -21.08 -49.67 13.29
CA VAL A 230 -19.96 -50.44 12.73
C VAL A 230 -19.74 -51.71 13.57
N PRO A 231 -20.57 -52.77 13.39
CA PRO A 231 -20.68 -53.89 14.32
C PRO A 231 -19.49 -54.86 14.33
N TYR A 232 -18.50 -54.68 13.45
CA TYR A 232 -17.25 -55.42 13.48
C TYR A 232 -16.16 -54.74 14.32
N MET A 233 -16.44 -53.56 14.88
CA MET A 233 -15.65 -52.97 15.95
C MET A 233 -16.30 -53.30 17.28
N ASP A 234 -15.52 -53.77 18.25
CA ASP A 234 -16.02 -54.01 19.60
C ASP A 234 -15.52 -52.97 20.61
N GLN A 235 -16.19 -52.93 21.76
CA GLN A 235 -15.89 -51.98 22.82
C GLN A 235 -14.51 -52.21 23.46
N GLU A 236 -14.03 -53.46 23.52
CA GLU A 236 -12.69 -53.75 24.05
C GLU A 236 -11.59 -53.22 23.13
N GLU A 237 -11.84 -53.14 21.81
CA GLU A 237 -10.91 -52.56 20.84
C GLU A 237 -10.75 -51.05 21.04
N PHE A 238 -11.85 -50.33 21.32
CA PHE A 238 -11.81 -48.90 21.65
C PHE A 238 -10.99 -48.62 22.92
N GLU A 239 -11.15 -49.45 23.96
CA GLU A 239 -10.41 -49.35 25.22
C GLU A 239 -8.90 -49.67 25.06
N ARG A 240 -8.52 -50.43 24.04
CA ARG A 240 -7.12 -50.82 23.76
C ARG A 240 -6.40 -49.86 22.81
N TYR A 241 -7.08 -48.87 22.26
CA TYR A 241 -6.47 -47.94 21.33
C TYR A 241 -5.46 -47.04 22.04
N GLU A 242 -4.25 -46.94 21.49
CA GLU A 242 -3.17 -46.10 22.02
C GLU A 242 -2.57 -45.21 20.93
N VAL A 243 -2.29 -43.95 21.29
CA VAL A 243 -1.54 -42.99 20.47
C VAL A 243 -0.05 -43.35 20.52
N LYS A 244 0.63 -43.34 19.37
CA LYS A 244 2.07 -43.61 19.30
C LYS A 244 2.85 -42.31 19.21
N GLN A 245 3.74 -42.07 20.17
CA GLN A 245 4.75 -41.02 20.09
C GLN A 245 6.05 -41.61 19.51
N THR A 246 6.57 -41.01 18.45
CA THR A 246 7.80 -41.49 17.78
C THR A 246 8.70 -40.34 17.35
N GLU A 247 9.97 -40.65 17.09
CA GLU A 247 10.89 -39.74 16.42
C GLU A 247 10.48 -39.53 14.94
N PRO A 248 10.76 -38.34 14.37
CA PRO A 248 10.49 -38.02 12.98
C PRO A 248 11.48 -38.70 12.04
N VAL A 249 11.12 -38.78 10.77
CA VAL A 249 12.09 -39.09 9.71
C VAL A 249 12.88 -37.83 9.41
N GLU A 250 14.20 -37.95 9.38
CA GLU A 250 15.13 -36.86 9.09
C GLU A 250 15.68 -36.95 7.66
N GLY A 251 15.82 -35.80 7.01
CA GLY A 251 16.54 -35.62 5.75
C GLY A 251 17.42 -34.38 5.76
N LYS A 252 18.72 -34.56 5.52
CA LYS A 252 19.71 -33.45 5.48
C LYS A 252 19.84 -32.89 4.07
N LEU A 253 19.26 -31.71 3.84
CA LEU A 253 19.35 -30.97 2.59
C LEU A 253 20.48 -29.93 2.68
N LYS A 254 20.95 -29.39 1.55
CA LYS A 254 21.90 -28.26 1.56
C LYS A 254 21.38 -27.01 2.27
N GLN A 255 20.06 -26.82 2.29
CA GLN A 255 19.40 -25.64 2.86
C GLN A 255 19.19 -25.74 4.38
N GLY A 256 19.18 -26.95 4.93
CA GLY A 256 18.80 -27.25 6.32
C GLY A 256 18.31 -28.67 6.47
N THR A 257 17.66 -28.96 7.60
CA THR A 257 17.12 -30.28 7.91
C THR A 257 15.62 -30.30 7.71
N MET A 258 15.12 -31.30 6.97
CA MET A 258 13.70 -31.56 6.80
C MET A 258 13.29 -32.72 7.70
N TYR A 259 12.30 -32.49 8.54
CA TYR A 259 11.65 -33.52 9.36
C TYR A 259 10.25 -33.80 8.84
N SER A 260 9.85 -35.07 8.82
CA SER A 260 8.53 -35.46 8.36
C SER A 260 8.02 -36.71 9.08
N ALA A 261 6.75 -37.06 8.84
CA ALA A 261 6.06 -38.16 9.50
C ALA A 261 6.73 -39.54 9.27
N ASN A 262 6.68 -40.38 10.31
CA ASN A 262 7.30 -41.71 10.36
C ASN A 262 6.51 -42.79 9.58
N PRO A 263 7.09 -43.89 9.10
CA PRO A 263 6.35 -45.00 8.50
C PRO A 263 5.17 -45.46 9.36
N PRO A 264 4.05 -45.88 8.75
CA PRO A 264 3.79 -46.09 7.33
C PRO A 264 3.30 -44.84 6.57
N LEU A 265 3.65 -43.63 7.01
CA LEU A 265 3.34 -42.38 6.30
C LEU A 265 4.33 -42.06 5.17
N SER A 266 4.04 -41.01 4.40
CA SER A 266 4.83 -40.65 3.21
C SER A 266 5.93 -39.62 3.47
N GLY A 267 6.33 -39.40 4.73
CA GLY A 267 7.42 -38.48 5.06
C GLY A 267 8.76 -38.86 4.43
N ILE A 268 9.09 -40.15 4.41
CA ILE A 268 10.25 -40.68 3.66
C ILE A 268 10.16 -40.31 2.17
N SER A 269 8.99 -40.45 1.55
CA SER A 269 8.82 -40.14 0.12
C SER A 269 9.03 -38.65 -0.19
N VAL A 270 8.59 -37.74 0.69
CA VAL A 270 8.85 -36.29 0.54
C VAL A 270 10.35 -36.02 0.65
N ILE A 271 10.99 -36.54 1.70
CA ILE A 271 12.42 -36.33 1.96
C ILE A 271 13.28 -36.92 0.82
N GLN A 272 13.04 -38.17 0.43
CA GLN A 272 13.71 -38.80 -0.70
C GLN A 272 13.55 -37.99 -1.99
N SER A 273 12.34 -37.46 -2.25
CA SER A 273 12.10 -36.65 -3.45
C SER A 273 12.96 -35.39 -3.47
N LEU A 274 13.13 -34.72 -2.32
CA LEU A 274 13.97 -33.52 -2.19
C LEU A 274 15.46 -33.84 -2.30
N LEU A 275 15.92 -34.94 -1.69
CA LEU A 275 17.29 -35.40 -1.80
C LEU A 275 17.63 -35.79 -3.25
N LEU A 276 16.74 -36.51 -3.94
CA LEU A 276 16.88 -36.84 -5.36
C LEU A 276 16.88 -35.60 -6.25
N ALA A 277 15.98 -34.65 -6.01
CA ALA A 277 15.95 -33.37 -6.73
C ALA A 277 17.28 -32.61 -6.54
N GLU A 278 17.85 -32.63 -5.34
CA GLU A 278 19.17 -32.06 -5.09
C GLU A 278 20.28 -32.78 -5.86
N LYS A 279 20.31 -34.12 -5.81
CA LYS A 279 21.33 -34.93 -6.50
C LYS A 279 21.27 -34.78 -8.02
N LEU A 280 20.08 -34.64 -8.58
CA LEU A 280 19.86 -34.38 -10.00
C LEU A 280 20.08 -32.91 -10.40
N ASP A 281 20.48 -32.05 -9.45
CA ASP A 281 20.75 -30.63 -9.65
C ASP A 281 19.54 -29.89 -10.25
N ILE A 282 18.38 -30.07 -9.59
CA ILE A 282 17.10 -29.50 -10.03
C ILE A 282 17.17 -27.99 -10.26
N ALA A 283 18.04 -27.27 -9.55
CA ALA A 283 18.26 -25.83 -9.75
C ALA A 283 18.55 -25.44 -11.22
N LYS A 284 19.16 -26.33 -12.01
CA LYS A 284 19.42 -26.11 -13.44
C LYS A 284 18.15 -26.04 -14.30
N THR A 285 17.02 -26.57 -13.82
CA THR A 285 15.74 -26.57 -14.55
C THR A 285 14.90 -25.33 -14.26
N LYS A 286 15.40 -24.34 -13.50
CA LYS A 286 14.65 -23.10 -13.17
C LYS A 286 14.06 -22.40 -14.40
N GLU A 287 14.82 -22.38 -15.49
CA GLU A 287 14.44 -21.73 -16.75
C GLU A 287 14.00 -22.75 -17.83
N ASP A 288 13.79 -24.00 -17.44
CA ASP A 288 13.48 -25.15 -18.31
C ASP A 288 12.34 -25.97 -17.67
N GLU A 289 11.13 -25.43 -17.80
CA GLU A 289 9.93 -25.94 -17.12
C GLU A 289 9.55 -27.34 -17.62
N ASP A 290 9.74 -27.68 -18.90
CA ASP A 290 9.49 -29.05 -19.39
C ASP A 290 10.47 -30.05 -18.78
N GLN A 291 11.74 -29.66 -18.57
CA GLN A 291 12.70 -30.50 -17.87
C GLN A 291 12.39 -30.60 -16.37
N PHE A 292 11.92 -29.52 -15.73
CA PHE A 292 11.45 -29.57 -14.34
C PHE A 292 10.30 -30.57 -14.19
N ILE A 293 9.28 -30.49 -15.05
CA ILE A 293 8.14 -31.41 -15.08
C ILE A 293 8.62 -32.86 -15.24
N HIS A 294 9.52 -33.09 -16.22
CA HIS A 294 10.09 -34.41 -16.49
C HIS A 294 10.80 -34.97 -15.27
N VAL A 295 11.77 -34.24 -14.70
CA VAL A 295 12.59 -34.74 -13.58
C VAL A 295 11.74 -35.00 -12.33
N MET A 296 10.86 -34.07 -11.96
CA MET A 296 9.99 -34.25 -10.79
C MET A 296 9.02 -35.42 -10.95
N THR A 297 8.54 -35.66 -12.19
CA THR A 297 7.68 -36.82 -12.49
C THR A 297 8.43 -38.14 -12.32
N GLU A 298 9.65 -38.23 -12.83
CA GLU A 298 10.46 -39.44 -12.72
C GLU A 298 10.94 -39.70 -11.28
N ILE A 299 11.26 -38.64 -10.52
CA ILE A 299 11.48 -38.74 -9.06
C ILE A 299 10.24 -39.33 -8.38
N SER A 300 9.06 -38.82 -8.68
CA SER A 300 7.81 -39.29 -8.07
C SER A 300 7.52 -40.77 -8.34
N LYS A 301 7.93 -41.30 -9.50
CA LYS A 301 7.78 -42.73 -9.83
C LYS A 301 8.68 -43.59 -8.95
N VAL A 302 9.96 -43.22 -8.84
CA VAL A 302 10.95 -43.95 -8.03
C VAL A 302 10.55 -43.93 -6.55
N THR A 303 10.19 -42.77 -6.00
CA THR A 303 9.80 -42.67 -4.58
C THR A 303 8.46 -43.35 -4.28
N LYS A 304 7.55 -43.43 -5.26
CA LYS A 304 6.34 -44.25 -5.17
C LYS A 304 6.67 -45.73 -5.10
N GLU A 305 7.55 -46.24 -5.95
CA GLU A 305 7.98 -47.65 -5.92
C GLU A 305 8.63 -48.01 -4.57
N GLU A 306 9.52 -47.16 -4.06
CA GLU A 306 10.13 -47.32 -2.74
C GLU A 306 9.08 -47.39 -1.64
N ARG A 307 8.09 -46.48 -1.66
CA ARG A 307 6.99 -46.47 -0.69
C ARG A 307 6.19 -47.76 -0.75
N LEU A 308 5.79 -48.20 -1.94
CA LEU A 308 4.94 -49.38 -2.11
C LEU A 308 5.64 -50.66 -1.64
N THR A 309 6.94 -50.78 -1.92
CA THR A 309 7.70 -52.02 -1.68
C THR A 309 8.36 -52.10 -0.30
N LYS A 310 8.65 -50.96 0.36
CA LYS A 310 9.48 -50.93 1.58
C LYS A 310 8.81 -50.29 2.80
N ILE A 311 7.78 -49.47 2.62
CA ILE A 311 7.17 -48.70 3.72
C ILE A 311 5.89 -49.41 4.20
N GLY A 312 5.88 -49.80 5.49
CA GLY A 312 4.76 -50.40 6.21
C GLY A 312 4.78 -50.02 7.70
N ASP A 313 3.80 -50.46 8.49
CA ASP A 313 3.74 -50.10 9.92
C ASP A 313 4.96 -50.70 10.64
N PRO A 314 5.82 -49.88 11.28
CA PRO A 314 7.08 -50.34 11.88
C PRO A 314 6.87 -51.29 13.06
N SER A 315 5.64 -51.36 13.61
CA SER A 315 5.31 -52.38 14.62
C SER A 315 5.09 -53.79 14.03
N TYR A 316 4.97 -53.90 12.71
CA TYR A 316 4.66 -55.15 11.99
C TYR A 316 5.67 -55.45 10.88
N THR A 317 6.34 -54.43 10.34
CA THR A 317 7.31 -54.52 9.24
C THR A 317 8.63 -53.90 9.66
N ASP A 318 9.75 -54.50 9.27
CA ASP A 318 11.07 -53.91 9.47
C ASP A 318 11.30 -52.80 8.44
N VAL A 319 11.29 -51.54 8.89
CA VAL A 319 11.49 -50.35 8.04
C VAL A 319 12.67 -49.54 8.58
N ASP A 320 13.76 -49.54 7.82
CA ASP A 320 14.96 -48.76 8.14
C ASP A 320 14.84 -47.34 7.52
N ALA A 321 14.16 -46.45 8.23
CA ALA A 321 13.88 -45.09 7.75
C ALA A 321 15.16 -44.28 7.51
N GLU A 322 16.16 -44.39 8.40
CA GLU A 322 17.46 -43.72 8.28
C GLU A 322 18.18 -44.13 7.00
N LYS A 323 18.21 -45.42 6.69
CA LYS A 323 18.82 -45.91 5.45
C LYS A 323 18.09 -45.42 4.21
N LEU A 324 16.76 -45.35 4.24
CA LEU A 324 15.97 -44.90 3.09
C LEU A 324 16.19 -43.41 2.78
N THR A 325 16.62 -42.60 3.75
CA THR A 325 16.95 -41.17 3.54
C THR A 325 18.46 -40.90 3.53
N ASP A 326 19.31 -41.92 3.58
CA ASP A 326 20.77 -41.80 3.54
C ASP A 326 21.30 -41.36 2.16
N GLU A 327 22.41 -40.62 2.17
CA GLU A 327 23.00 -40.04 0.97
C GLU A 327 23.48 -41.11 -0.03
N GLU A 328 24.11 -42.20 0.43
CA GLU A 328 24.61 -43.27 -0.43
C GLU A 328 23.44 -43.98 -1.11
N TYR A 329 22.37 -44.21 -0.35
CA TYR A 329 21.18 -44.87 -0.87
C TYR A 329 20.41 -44.02 -1.89
N VAL A 330 20.29 -42.71 -1.64
CA VAL A 330 19.70 -41.78 -2.61
C VAL A 330 20.54 -41.69 -3.89
N GLU A 331 21.87 -41.81 -3.81
CA GLU A 331 22.74 -41.85 -5.00
C GLU A 331 22.45 -43.07 -5.88
N GLU A 332 22.23 -44.25 -5.28
CA GLU A 332 21.80 -45.46 -5.99
C GLU A 332 20.42 -45.30 -6.67
N LEU A 333 19.50 -44.59 -6.02
CA LEU A 333 18.17 -44.30 -6.60
C LEU A 333 18.27 -43.28 -7.74
N ALA A 334 19.14 -42.28 -7.64
CA ALA A 334 19.35 -41.28 -8.68
C ALA A 334 19.85 -41.89 -10.00
N GLU A 335 20.65 -42.97 -9.94
CA GLU A 335 21.12 -43.70 -11.14
C GLU A 335 19.97 -44.37 -11.93
N GLN A 336 18.82 -44.60 -11.29
CA GLN A 336 17.65 -45.23 -11.90
C GLN A 336 16.73 -44.22 -12.60
N ILE A 337 16.90 -42.92 -12.34
CA ILE A 337 16.04 -41.86 -12.86
C ILE A 337 16.43 -41.51 -14.29
N SER A 338 15.50 -41.70 -15.22
CA SER A 338 15.64 -41.23 -16.59
C SER A 338 15.51 -39.71 -16.65
N THR A 339 16.50 -39.02 -17.20
CA THR A 339 16.44 -37.55 -17.36
C THR A 339 15.98 -37.10 -18.75
N THR A 340 15.68 -38.04 -19.66
CA THR A 340 15.42 -37.71 -21.07
C THR A 340 14.09 -38.19 -21.62
N SER A 341 13.51 -39.25 -21.07
CA SER A 341 12.26 -39.86 -21.55
C SER A 341 11.49 -40.53 -20.41
N PRO A 342 10.16 -40.60 -20.46
CA PRO A 342 9.36 -41.25 -19.42
C PRO A 342 9.76 -42.71 -19.23
N SER A 343 9.96 -43.13 -17.98
CA SER A 343 10.11 -44.55 -17.60
C SER A 343 8.75 -45.22 -17.41
N GLU A 344 8.71 -46.55 -17.55
CA GLU A 344 7.53 -47.36 -17.24
C GLU A 344 7.40 -47.54 -15.71
N GLU A 345 6.18 -47.53 -15.17
CA GLU A 345 5.93 -47.91 -13.77
C GLU A 345 5.91 -49.44 -13.63
N SER A 346 6.78 -49.98 -12.77
CA SER A 346 7.02 -51.41 -12.57
C SER A 346 6.13 -52.06 -11.50
N VAL A 347 5.58 -51.26 -10.57
CA VAL A 347 4.90 -51.74 -9.36
C VAL A 347 3.52 -51.09 -9.20
N ASN A 348 2.52 -51.93 -8.90
CA ASN A 348 1.17 -51.54 -8.50
C ASN A 348 0.80 -52.37 -7.27
N ASP A 349 0.16 -51.77 -6.26
CA ASP A 349 -0.18 -52.43 -4.99
C ASP A 349 -1.68 -52.77 -4.85
N GLU A 350 -2.49 -52.65 -5.92
CA GLU A 350 -3.95 -52.95 -5.94
C GLU A 350 -4.73 -52.34 -4.76
N GLU A 351 -4.20 -51.26 -4.15
CA GLU A 351 -4.92 -50.48 -3.15
C GLU A 351 -6.21 -49.95 -3.80
N HIS A 352 -7.36 -50.14 -3.16
CA HIS A 352 -8.69 -49.82 -3.69
C HIS A 352 -9.00 -48.32 -3.62
N VAL A 353 -8.07 -47.52 -4.09
CA VAL A 353 -8.05 -46.08 -3.87
C VAL A 353 -8.47 -45.36 -5.14
N ASP A 354 -9.71 -44.87 -5.17
CA ASP A 354 -10.12 -43.90 -6.18
C ASP A 354 -9.44 -42.56 -5.86
N ASP A 355 -8.42 -42.22 -6.65
CA ASP A 355 -7.66 -40.97 -6.50
C ASP A 355 -8.55 -39.72 -6.50
N GLN A 356 -9.78 -39.78 -7.06
CA GLN A 356 -10.72 -38.65 -7.04
C GLN A 356 -11.43 -38.46 -5.68
N GLN A 357 -11.41 -39.47 -4.81
CA GLN A 357 -12.15 -39.49 -3.54
C GLN A 357 -11.25 -39.36 -2.31
N THR A 358 -9.93 -39.52 -2.44
CA THR A 358 -9.00 -39.44 -1.31
C THR A 358 -8.75 -38.02 -0.86
N ASP A 359 -8.90 -37.77 0.45
CA ASP A 359 -8.59 -36.45 0.97
C ASP A 359 -8.40 -36.31 2.49
N THR A 360 -7.79 -35.18 2.88
CA THR A 360 -7.49 -34.82 4.26
C THR A 360 -7.69 -33.32 4.48
N THR A 361 -7.47 -32.84 5.70
CA THR A 361 -7.19 -31.43 5.99
C THR A 361 -5.77 -31.30 6.56
N HIS A 362 -5.12 -30.17 6.31
CA HIS A 362 -3.81 -29.84 6.87
C HIS A 362 -3.86 -28.45 7.49
N PHE A 363 -3.12 -28.24 8.57
CA PHE A 363 -2.92 -26.92 9.15
C PHE A 363 -1.56 -26.80 9.82
N VAL A 364 -1.09 -25.55 9.94
CA VAL A 364 0.17 -25.19 10.56
C VAL A 364 -0.08 -24.04 11.55
N ILE A 365 0.53 -24.14 12.73
CA ILE A 365 0.39 -23.15 13.80
C ILE A 365 1.77 -22.82 14.36
N VAL A 366 2.01 -21.54 14.63
CA VAL A 366 3.19 -21.03 15.33
C VAL A 366 2.70 -20.16 16.49
N ASP A 367 3.20 -20.42 17.70
CA ASP A 367 2.83 -19.66 18.90
C ASP A 367 3.88 -18.62 19.33
N PRO A 368 3.58 -17.77 20.34
CA PRO A 368 4.50 -16.72 20.80
C PRO A 368 5.84 -17.22 21.36
N ASP A 369 5.90 -18.47 21.81
CA ASP A 369 7.12 -19.08 22.36
C ASP A 369 7.95 -19.76 21.26
N GLY A 370 7.45 -19.79 20.02
CA GLY A 370 8.11 -20.41 18.87
C GLY A 370 7.87 -21.91 18.75
N MET A 371 6.84 -22.46 19.43
CA MET A 371 6.37 -23.82 19.16
C MET A 371 5.78 -23.84 17.75
N VAL A 372 6.12 -24.87 16.97
CA VAL A 372 5.57 -25.06 15.62
C VAL A 372 4.83 -26.39 15.56
N VAL A 373 3.56 -26.35 15.16
CA VAL A 373 2.74 -27.53 14.91
C VAL A 373 2.43 -27.63 13.43
N SER A 374 2.69 -28.78 12.83
CA SER A 374 2.23 -29.16 11.48
C SER A 374 1.42 -30.45 11.60
N ALA A 375 0.13 -30.38 11.27
CA ALA A 375 -0.80 -31.48 11.54
C ALA A 375 -1.69 -31.79 10.34
N THR A 376 -1.95 -33.08 10.14
CA THR A 376 -2.87 -33.56 9.10
C THR A 376 -3.93 -34.45 9.74
N ASN A 377 -5.20 -34.07 9.61
CA ASN A 377 -6.33 -34.85 10.09
C ASN A 377 -7.12 -35.40 8.90
N THR A 378 -7.70 -36.60 9.04
CA THR A 378 -8.31 -37.26 7.90
C THR A 378 -9.39 -38.29 8.25
N LEU A 379 -10.36 -38.41 7.35
CA LEU A 379 -11.30 -39.54 7.24
C LEU A 379 -10.85 -40.59 6.20
N SER A 380 -9.64 -40.42 5.65
CA SER A 380 -9.05 -41.09 4.48
C SER A 380 -9.67 -40.65 3.15
N ASN A 381 -10.90 -41.04 2.84
CA ASN A 381 -11.64 -40.47 1.72
C ASN A 381 -12.51 -39.31 2.18
N PHE A 382 -12.96 -38.48 1.24
CA PHE A 382 -14.01 -37.50 1.52
C PHE A 382 -15.18 -38.17 2.24
N PHE A 383 -15.69 -37.63 3.33
CA PHE A 383 -16.78 -38.23 4.14
C PHE A 383 -16.52 -39.69 4.58
N GLY A 384 -15.27 -40.16 4.55
CA GLY A 384 -14.85 -41.51 4.90
C GLY A 384 -15.65 -42.61 4.20
N SER A 385 -16.16 -43.55 5.00
CA SER A 385 -16.98 -44.68 4.56
C SER A 385 -18.38 -44.28 4.07
N GLY A 386 -18.82 -43.04 4.34
CA GLY A 386 -20.19 -42.58 4.14
C GLY A 386 -21.15 -42.91 5.28
N GLU A 387 -20.73 -43.75 6.24
CA GLU A 387 -21.46 -44.01 7.47
C GLU A 387 -21.49 -42.73 8.33
N TYR A 388 -22.69 -42.33 8.76
CA TYR A 388 -22.91 -41.13 9.56
C TYR A 388 -23.70 -41.48 10.82
N THR A 389 -23.08 -41.29 11.98
CA THR A 389 -23.67 -41.61 13.28
C THR A 389 -23.24 -40.57 14.30
N ALA A 390 -24.07 -40.31 15.31
CA ALA A 390 -23.80 -39.34 16.37
C ALA A 390 -23.37 -37.94 15.84
N GLY A 391 -23.85 -37.56 14.66
CA GLY A 391 -23.55 -36.26 14.05
C GLY A 391 -22.24 -36.17 13.26
N PHE A 392 -21.49 -37.25 13.03
CA PHE A 392 -20.23 -37.21 12.27
C PHE A 392 -20.04 -38.42 11.34
N PHE A 393 -19.14 -38.28 10.36
CA PHE A 393 -18.76 -39.33 9.42
C PHE A 393 -17.65 -40.24 9.97
N ILE A 394 -17.71 -41.54 9.66
CA ILE A 394 -16.70 -42.53 10.05
C ILE A 394 -15.67 -42.73 8.92
N ASN A 395 -14.38 -42.76 9.29
CA ASN A 395 -13.27 -42.99 8.35
C ASN A 395 -13.39 -44.32 7.56
N ASN A 396 -12.65 -44.43 6.45
CA ASN A 396 -12.48 -45.68 5.69
C ASN A 396 -11.01 -46.12 5.58
N SER A 397 -10.25 -45.96 6.66
CA SER A 397 -8.80 -46.19 6.68
C SER A 397 -8.36 -47.63 6.33
N ILE A 398 -9.25 -48.62 6.44
CA ILE A 398 -8.91 -50.04 6.20
C ILE A 398 -8.83 -50.35 4.70
N GLU A 399 -9.52 -49.59 3.85
CA GLU A 399 -9.46 -49.77 2.39
C GLU A 399 -8.06 -49.49 1.80
N TYR A 400 -7.19 -48.85 2.58
CA TYR A 400 -5.81 -48.53 2.21
C TYR A 400 -4.83 -49.67 2.47
N PHE A 401 -5.25 -50.81 3.03
CA PHE A 401 -4.39 -51.98 3.07
C PHE A 401 -4.26 -52.63 1.69
N SER A 402 -3.06 -53.11 1.39
CA SER A 402 -2.78 -53.87 0.18
C SER A 402 -3.47 -55.23 0.18
N ARG A 403 -3.87 -55.68 -1.01
CA ARG A 403 -4.40 -57.02 -1.26
C ARG A 403 -3.31 -58.06 -1.53
N TYR A 404 -2.08 -57.63 -1.76
CA TYR A 404 -0.96 -58.54 -1.97
C TYR A 404 -0.45 -59.06 -0.64
N ALA A 405 -0.44 -60.38 -0.48
CA ALA A 405 -0.03 -61.05 0.76
C ALA A 405 1.42 -60.77 1.17
N ASP A 406 2.28 -60.42 0.21
CA ASP A 406 3.69 -60.11 0.43
C ASP A 406 3.95 -58.60 0.62
N SER A 407 2.92 -57.75 0.53
CA SER A 407 3.07 -56.30 0.73
C SER A 407 3.37 -55.97 2.19
N PRO A 408 4.30 -55.05 2.48
CA PRO A 408 4.51 -54.53 3.84
C PRO A 408 3.24 -53.84 4.40
N ASN A 409 2.32 -53.44 3.52
CA ASN A 409 1.04 -52.81 3.85
C ASN A 409 -0.15 -53.80 3.77
N LYS A 410 0.05 -55.11 3.95
CA LYS A 410 -1.07 -56.04 4.11
C LYS A 410 -1.85 -55.79 5.42
N TYR A 411 -3.15 -56.13 5.43
CA TYR A 411 -3.99 -56.06 6.63
C TYR A 411 -3.49 -57.01 7.71
N GLU A 412 -3.34 -56.50 8.93
CA GLU A 412 -3.11 -57.29 10.15
C GLU A 412 -3.89 -56.65 11.32
N PRO A 413 -4.50 -57.46 12.21
CA PRO A 413 -5.18 -56.97 13.42
C PRO A 413 -4.34 -55.95 14.21
N GLY A 414 -4.91 -54.77 14.50
CA GLY A 414 -4.26 -53.67 15.23
C GLY A 414 -3.24 -52.84 14.45
N LYS A 415 -2.91 -53.23 13.21
CA LYS A 415 -1.96 -52.51 12.35
C LYS A 415 -2.58 -51.21 11.84
N ARG A 416 -1.76 -50.18 11.59
CA ARG A 416 -2.18 -48.97 10.89
C ARG A 416 -1.87 -49.09 9.40
N SER A 417 -2.83 -48.75 8.54
CA SER A 417 -2.62 -48.75 7.09
C SER A 417 -1.64 -47.66 6.66
N ARG A 418 -1.11 -47.79 5.45
CA ARG A 418 -0.28 -46.74 4.82
C ARG A 418 -1.10 -45.47 4.62
N SER A 419 -0.48 -44.34 4.94
CA SER A 419 -1.04 -43.01 4.65
C SER A 419 -0.14 -42.23 3.72
N LEU A 420 -0.77 -41.37 2.92
CA LEU A 420 -0.09 -40.50 1.96
C LEU A 420 0.21 -39.12 2.56
N THR A 421 -0.25 -38.88 3.78
CA THR A 421 0.02 -37.66 4.53
C THR A 421 1.50 -37.58 4.92
N ALA A 422 1.98 -36.34 4.99
CA ALA A 422 3.37 -36.02 5.30
C ALA A 422 3.45 -34.61 5.93
N PRO A 423 2.80 -34.36 7.10
CA PRO A 423 3.06 -33.15 7.87
C PRO A 423 4.58 -33.03 8.09
N SER A 424 5.11 -31.83 7.89
CA SER A 424 6.56 -31.64 7.80
C SER A 424 7.01 -30.33 8.42
N ILE A 425 8.20 -30.35 9.00
CA ILE A 425 8.87 -29.18 9.57
C ILE A 425 10.29 -29.11 9.03
N PHE A 426 10.62 -28.01 8.37
CA PHE A 426 11.98 -27.70 7.93
C PHE A 426 12.64 -26.73 8.91
N ILE A 427 13.91 -26.97 9.26
CA ILE A 427 14.67 -26.18 10.22
C ILE A 427 16.04 -25.83 9.63
N ASN A 428 16.44 -24.55 9.74
CA ASN A 428 17.82 -24.12 9.56
C ASN A 428 18.23 -23.09 10.62
N GLU A 429 19.39 -22.44 10.46
CA GLU A 429 19.88 -21.44 11.42
C GLU A 429 18.94 -20.23 11.56
N ASP A 430 18.31 -19.81 10.47
CA ASP A 430 17.57 -18.55 10.37
C ASP A 430 16.05 -18.72 10.52
N ARG A 431 15.49 -19.90 10.18
CA ARG A 431 14.03 -20.09 10.08
C ARG A 431 13.54 -21.50 10.40
N VAL A 432 12.27 -21.57 10.80
CA VAL A 432 11.48 -22.81 10.92
C VAL A 432 10.27 -22.70 10.01
N LEU A 433 10.08 -23.68 9.13
CA LEU A 433 8.93 -23.75 8.22
C LEU A 433 8.10 -25.00 8.53
N GLY A 434 6.90 -24.81 9.06
CA GLY A 434 5.87 -25.86 9.10
C GLY A 434 5.12 -25.87 7.78
N ILE A 435 4.92 -27.04 7.17
CA ILE A 435 4.28 -27.17 5.86
C ILE A 435 3.65 -28.54 5.65
N GLY A 436 2.53 -28.55 4.93
CA GLY A 436 1.90 -29.76 4.43
C GLY A 436 0.74 -29.46 3.50
N THR A 437 0.19 -30.51 2.89
CA THR A 437 -0.95 -30.41 1.99
C THR A 437 -1.85 -31.63 2.13
N PRO A 438 -3.16 -31.48 1.93
CA PRO A 438 -4.06 -32.58 1.65
C PRO A 438 -3.96 -33.04 0.18
N GLY A 439 -4.70 -34.10 -0.19
CA GLY A 439 -4.77 -34.60 -1.57
C GLY A 439 -4.12 -35.96 -1.83
N GLY A 440 -4.20 -36.92 -0.90
CA GLY A 440 -3.83 -38.33 -1.10
C GLY A 440 -2.54 -38.56 -1.89
N ASN A 441 -2.60 -39.28 -3.02
CA ASN A 441 -1.40 -39.66 -3.81
C ASN A 441 -0.57 -38.50 -4.35
N ARG A 442 -1.14 -37.29 -4.34
CA ARG A 442 -0.46 -36.08 -4.84
C ARG A 442 0.32 -35.37 -3.75
N ILE A 443 0.14 -35.73 -2.47
CA ILE A 443 0.80 -35.06 -1.34
C ILE A 443 2.33 -35.06 -1.53
N PRO A 444 3.02 -36.21 -1.67
CA PRO A 444 4.47 -36.19 -1.82
C PRO A 444 4.99 -35.43 -3.05
N PRO A 445 4.47 -35.65 -4.28
CA PRO A 445 4.97 -34.92 -5.44
C PRO A 445 4.64 -33.43 -5.42
N VAL A 446 3.48 -33.01 -4.88
CA VAL A 446 3.14 -31.58 -4.75
C VAL A 446 4.03 -30.91 -3.71
N MET A 447 4.23 -31.53 -2.54
CA MET A 447 5.17 -31.05 -1.53
C MET A 447 6.57 -30.88 -2.13
N ALA A 448 7.06 -31.90 -2.86
CA ALA A 448 8.38 -31.87 -3.47
C ALA A 448 8.49 -30.76 -4.54
N GLN A 449 7.45 -30.53 -5.36
CA GLN A 449 7.44 -29.44 -6.35
C GLN A 449 7.55 -28.06 -5.68
N VAL A 450 6.72 -27.79 -4.68
CA VAL A 450 6.68 -26.50 -3.97
C VAL A 450 8.01 -26.26 -3.25
N LEU A 451 8.48 -27.24 -2.48
CA LEU A 451 9.73 -27.12 -1.74
C LEU A 451 10.94 -27.06 -2.67
N ALA A 452 10.94 -27.74 -3.82
CA ALA A 452 12.04 -27.64 -4.78
C ALA A 452 12.15 -26.22 -5.36
N ARG A 453 11.01 -25.59 -5.72
CA ARG A 453 10.98 -24.19 -6.17
C ARG A 453 11.49 -23.26 -5.08
N HIS A 454 10.96 -23.41 -3.87
CA HIS A 454 11.32 -22.54 -2.76
C HIS A 454 12.80 -22.67 -2.37
N PHE A 455 13.32 -23.90 -2.23
CA PHE A 455 14.69 -24.15 -1.75
C PHE A 455 15.78 -24.05 -2.82
N TYR A 456 15.49 -24.45 -4.07
CA TYR A 456 16.52 -24.52 -5.12
C TYR A 456 16.36 -23.46 -6.20
N PHE A 457 15.15 -22.94 -6.45
CA PHE A 457 14.98 -21.79 -7.34
C PHE A 457 15.10 -20.47 -6.57
N GLY A 458 14.89 -20.49 -5.25
CA GLY A 458 14.87 -19.29 -4.41
C GLY A 458 13.62 -18.45 -4.62
N ASP A 459 12.54 -19.08 -5.09
CA ASP A 459 11.26 -18.43 -5.27
C ASP A 459 10.62 -18.19 -3.88
N PRO A 460 9.99 -17.02 -3.64
CA PRO A 460 9.19 -16.79 -2.44
C PRO A 460 8.15 -17.90 -2.22
N LEU A 461 7.82 -18.20 -0.95
CA LEU A 461 6.95 -19.34 -0.62
C LEU A 461 5.55 -19.19 -1.25
N ASP A 462 5.00 -17.99 -1.27
CA ASP A 462 3.72 -17.69 -1.93
C ASP A 462 3.77 -17.95 -3.44
N GLU A 463 4.81 -17.48 -4.13
CA GLU A 463 5.02 -17.76 -5.55
C GLU A 463 5.21 -19.26 -5.82
N ALA A 464 5.93 -19.97 -4.95
CA ALA A 464 6.16 -21.41 -5.07
C ALA A 464 4.88 -22.23 -4.89
N VAL A 465 3.98 -21.81 -3.98
CA VAL A 465 2.69 -22.47 -3.76
C VAL A 465 1.69 -22.14 -4.88
N ASP A 466 1.69 -20.91 -5.38
CA ASP A 466 0.82 -20.46 -6.48
C ASP A 466 1.22 -21.04 -7.84
N ALA A 467 2.48 -21.45 -7.99
CA ALA A 467 2.98 -22.10 -9.19
C ALA A 467 2.06 -23.23 -9.67
N LYS A 468 1.92 -23.35 -10.99
CA LYS A 468 1.06 -24.34 -11.60
C LYS A 468 1.56 -25.75 -11.32
N ARG A 469 0.66 -26.62 -10.87
CA ARG A 469 0.98 -27.98 -10.43
C ARG A 469 0.71 -29.01 -11.49
N PHE A 470 1.46 -30.10 -11.40
CA PHE A 470 1.28 -31.29 -12.21
C PHE A 470 1.43 -32.55 -11.36
N TYR A 471 0.88 -33.65 -11.85
CA TYR A 471 0.99 -34.96 -11.23
C TYR A 471 1.12 -36.02 -12.34
N GLY A 472 2.22 -36.78 -12.30
CA GLY A 472 2.47 -37.84 -13.27
C GLY A 472 2.00 -39.21 -12.78
N GLN A 473 1.30 -39.93 -13.65
CA GLN A 473 0.91 -41.32 -13.47
C GLN A 473 1.22 -42.08 -14.76
N GLY A 474 2.23 -42.95 -14.71
CA GLY A 474 2.75 -43.63 -15.90
C GLY A 474 3.29 -42.64 -16.94
N ASP A 475 2.73 -42.68 -18.15
CA ASP A 475 3.04 -41.73 -19.23
C ASP A 475 2.07 -40.54 -19.28
N THR A 476 1.10 -40.46 -18.36
CA THR A 476 0.07 -39.41 -18.34
C THR A 476 0.36 -38.36 -17.27
N LEU A 477 0.36 -37.10 -17.66
CA LEU A 477 0.49 -35.94 -16.78
C LEU A 477 -0.85 -35.26 -16.57
N TYR A 478 -1.33 -35.25 -15.34
CA TYR A 478 -2.43 -34.41 -14.92
C TYR A 478 -1.89 -33.02 -14.63
N VAL A 479 -2.40 -32.01 -15.31
CA VAL A 479 -1.93 -30.62 -15.20
C VAL A 479 -3.06 -29.68 -14.85
N GLU A 480 -2.75 -28.62 -14.12
CA GLU A 480 -3.69 -27.52 -13.91
C GLU A 480 -4.07 -26.80 -15.20
N ASP A 481 -5.18 -26.07 -15.19
CA ASP A 481 -5.52 -25.19 -16.29
C ASP A 481 -4.56 -23.98 -16.34
N GLY A 482 -4.21 -23.54 -17.55
CA GLY A 482 -3.37 -22.37 -17.80
C GLY A 482 -1.87 -22.61 -18.02
N PHE A 483 -1.41 -23.85 -18.21
CA PHE A 483 -0.08 -24.10 -18.78
C PHE A 483 0.01 -23.58 -20.23
N GLU A 484 1.17 -23.08 -20.63
CA GLU A 484 1.38 -22.59 -22.01
C GLU A 484 1.31 -23.73 -23.04
N GLU A 485 0.68 -23.48 -24.19
CA GLU A 485 0.51 -24.49 -25.25
C GLU A 485 1.87 -25.01 -25.78
N GLU A 486 2.89 -24.15 -25.83
CA GLU A 486 4.25 -24.52 -26.27
C GLU A 486 4.89 -25.51 -25.29
N LEU A 487 4.80 -25.23 -23.99
CA LEU A 487 5.28 -26.11 -22.92
C LEU A 487 4.59 -27.48 -22.95
N LEU A 488 3.26 -27.51 -23.12
CA LEU A 488 2.52 -28.77 -23.27
C LEU A 488 2.96 -29.56 -24.53
N ALA A 489 3.31 -28.86 -25.61
CA ALA A 489 3.85 -29.49 -26.81
C ALA A 489 5.29 -30.03 -26.61
N ASP A 490 6.13 -29.37 -25.80
CA ASP A 490 7.44 -29.88 -25.38
C ASP A 490 7.31 -31.16 -24.53
N VAL A 491 6.39 -31.16 -23.58
CA VAL A 491 6.07 -32.33 -22.74
C VAL A 491 5.60 -33.52 -23.60
N ILE A 492 4.73 -33.29 -24.59
CA ILE A 492 4.34 -34.33 -25.57
C ILE A 492 5.55 -34.84 -26.36
N ARG A 493 6.46 -33.94 -26.77
CA ARG A 493 7.67 -34.33 -27.52
C ARG A 493 8.61 -35.22 -26.70
N LYS A 494 8.63 -35.09 -25.36
CA LYS A 494 9.38 -36.01 -24.48
C LYS A 494 8.74 -37.39 -24.35
N GLY A 495 7.45 -37.52 -24.68
CA GLY A 495 6.73 -38.80 -24.70
C GLY A 495 5.58 -38.90 -23.69
N TYR A 496 5.23 -37.81 -23.00
CA TYR A 496 4.07 -37.80 -22.10
C TYR A 496 2.77 -37.51 -22.85
N GLN A 497 1.67 -38.02 -22.31
CA GLN A 497 0.31 -37.54 -22.59
C GLN A 497 -0.07 -36.55 -21.48
N PHE A 498 -1.03 -35.66 -21.72
CA PHE A 498 -1.53 -34.79 -20.65
C PHE A 498 -3.05 -34.75 -20.59
N GLU A 499 -3.58 -34.54 -19.38
CA GLU A 499 -4.98 -34.28 -19.12
C GLU A 499 -5.12 -33.05 -18.21
N ILE A 500 -5.90 -32.07 -18.65
CA ILE A 500 -6.16 -30.87 -17.86
C ILE A 500 -7.25 -31.19 -16.83
N ARG A 501 -6.92 -31.10 -15.55
CA ARG A 501 -7.87 -31.22 -14.44
C ARG A 501 -8.38 -29.85 -14.05
N LYS A 502 -9.70 -29.63 -14.23
CA LYS A 502 -10.34 -28.33 -13.98
C LYS A 502 -10.73 -28.10 -12.53
N VAL A 503 -10.76 -29.14 -11.70
CA VAL A 503 -11.14 -29.05 -10.29
C VAL A 503 -9.89 -28.75 -9.47
N PRO A 504 -9.73 -27.53 -8.90
CA PRO A 504 -8.48 -27.13 -8.25
C PRO A 504 -8.10 -28.01 -7.05
N VAL A 505 -9.09 -28.51 -6.30
CA VAL A 505 -8.89 -29.38 -5.13
C VAL A 505 -8.06 -30.63 -5.45
N TYR A 506 -8.06 -31.06 -6.73
CA TYR A 506 -7.29 -32.21 -7.19
C TYR A 506 -5.79 -32.05 -6.96
N PHE A 507 -5.25 -30.82 -6.95
CA PHE A 507 -3.81 -30.57 -6.81
C PHE A 507 -3.37 -30.24 -5.38
N GLY A 508 -4.18 -30.62 -4.39
CA GLY A 508 -3.89 -30.36 -2.98
C GLY A 508 -4.22 -28.93 -2.55
N GLY A 509 -3.75 -28.55 -1.37
CA GLY A 509 -3.99 -27.25 -0.75
C GLY A 509 -2.99 -26.97 0.36
N ILE A 510 -1.80 -26.49 -0.02
CA ILE A 510 -0.70 -26.25 0.91
C ILE A 510 -1.12 -25.28 2.01
N GLN A 511 -0.83 -25.63 3.26
CA GLN A 511 -0.78 -24.70 4.39
C GLN A 511 0.64 -24.63 4.89
N ALA A 512 1.12 -23.42 5.15
CA ALA A 512 2.48 -23.20 5.60
C ALA A 512 2.62 -21.95 6.46
N LEU A 513 3.46 -22.04 7.48
CA LEU A 513 3.94 -20.89 8.25
C LEU A 513 5.46 -21.02 8.44
N GLU A 514 6.14 -19.91 8.21
CA GLU A 514 7.57 -19.73 8.38
C GLU A 514 7.82 -18.73 9.51
N LEU A 515 8.52 -19.18 10.56
CA LEU A 515 9.02 -18.36 11.66
C LEU A 515 10.47 -17.96 11.37
N ASP A 516 10.72 -16.66 11.31
CA ASP A 516 12.07 -16.08 11.31
C ASP A 516 12.61 -16.08 12.75
N ARG A 517 13.71 -16.81 13.00
CA ARG A 517 14.32 -16.98 14.32
C ARG A 517 15.08 -15.73 14.80
N GLU A 518 15.43 -14.80 13.91
CA GLU A 518 16.09 -13.54 14.30
C GLU A 518 15.08 -12.43 14.63
N GLU A 519 14.10 -12.22 13.76
CA GLU A 519 13.13 -11.13 13.88
C GLU A 519 11.84 -11.52 14.61
N GLY A 520 11.58 -12.83 14.77
CA GLY A 520 10.30 -13.35 15.27
C GLY A 520 9.13 -13.10 14.33
N ALA A 521 9.40 -12.72 13.08
CA ALA A 521 8.38 -12.48 12.07
C ALA A 521 7.80 -13.82 11.60
N ILE A 522 6.47 -13.86 11.42
CA ILE A 522 5.78 -15.03 10.86
C ILE A 522 5.28 -14.66 9.47
N ASN A 523 5.79 -15.38 8.47
CA ASN A 523 5.28 -15.34 7.11
C ASN A 523 4.46 -16.60 6.87
N GLY A 524 3.35 -16.50 6.17
CA GLY A 524 2.46 -17.62 5.96
C GLY A 524 1.92 -17.69 4.55
N PHE A 525 1.42 -18.87 4.21
CA PHE A 525 0.67 -19.07 2.99
C PHE A 525 -0.40 -20.14 3.18
N ALA A 526 -1.58 -19.86 2.64
CA ALA A 526 -2.69 -20.78 2.58
C ALA A 526 -3.22 -20.88 1.16
N ASP A 527 -3.32 -22.09 0.64
CA ASP A 527 -3.68 -22.33 -0.75
C ASP A 527 -5.17 -22.15 -1.03
N VAL A 528 -5.47 -21.17 -1.88
CA VAL A 528 -6.83 -20.82 -2.30
C VAL A 528 -7.52 -21.93 -3.09
N ARG A 529 -6.78 -22.91 -3.62
CA ARG A 529 -7.36 -24.09 -4.31
C ARG A 529 -8.31 -24.89 -3.42
N ARG A 530 -8.21 -24.73 -2.10
CA ARG A 530 -9.06 -25.38 -1.10
C ARG A 530 -9.65 -24.40 -0.09
N SER A 531 -9.96 -23.18 -0.50
CA SER A 531 -10.49 -22.13 0.39
C SER A 531 -9.56 -21.78 1.58
N GLY A 532 -8.26 -22.12 1.48
CA GLY A 532 -7.31 -21.92 2.56
C GLY A 532 -7.20 -20.47 3.00
N SER A 533 -6.99 -20.27 4.29
CA SER A 533 -6.73 -18.96 4.90
C SER A 533 -5.57 -19.06 5.87
N TRP A 534 -4.90 -17.94 6.12
CA TRP A 534 -3.93 -17.81 7.19
C TRP A 534 -3.97 -16.42 7.79
N ASP A 535 -3.59 -16.31 9.05
CA ASP A 535 -3.42 -15.03 9.72
C ASP A 535 -2.26 -15.06 10.71
N ALA A 536 -1.77 -13.88 11.07
CA ALA A 536 -0.72 -13.68 12.06
C ALA A 536 -0.84 -12.29 12.70
N LYS A 537 -0.49 -12.17 13.98
CA LYS A 537 -0.63 -10.93 14.80
C LYS A 537 -0.17 -9.65 14.11
N ASP A 538 0.90 -9.73 13.30
CA ASP A 538 1.58 -8.58 12.70
C ASP A 538 1.40 -8.45 11.18
N LYS A 539 0.61 -9.32 10.54
CA LYS A 539 0.46 -9.42 9.08
C LYS A 539 0.13 -8.09 8.38
N ASP A 540 -0.60 -7.21 9.08
CA ASP A 540 -1.15 -5.97 8.53
C ASP A 540 -0.56 -4.67 9.10
N LYS A 541 0.51 -4.71 9.91
CA LYS A 541 1.10 -3.50 10.56
C LYS A 541 1.47 -2.37 9.59
N TRP A 542 1.84 -2.69 8.34
CA TRP A 542 2.14 -1.68 7.33
C TRP A 542 0.92 -0.81 6.97
N LYS A 543 -0.29 -1.37 7.04
CA LYS A 543 -1.55 -0.65 6.81
C LYS A 543 -1.76 0.39 7.90
N ASP A 544 -1.42 0.08 9.14
CA ASP A 544 -1.48 1.04 10.25
C ASP A 544 -0.52 2.20 10.05
N TYR A 545 0.73 1.93 9.65
CA TYR A 545 1.68 2.99 9.32
C TYR A 545 1.20 3.86 8.16
N ALA A 546 0.60 3.26 7.12
CA ALA A 546 0.03 4.00 5.99
C ALA A 546 -1.15 4.88 6.44
N ASN A 547 -2.05 4.36 7.28
CA ASN A 547 -3.18 5.09 7.83
C ASN A 547 -2.73 6.26 8.72
N VAL A 548 -1.73 6.04 9.58
CA VAL A 548 -1.12 7.10 10.40
C VAL A 548 -0.50 8.18 9.51
N ALA A 549 0.26 7.80 8.48
CA ALA A 549 0.88 8.74 7.55
C ALA A 549 -0.18 9.59 6.83
N VAL A 550 -1.24 8.97 6.32
CA VAL A 550 -2.39 9.67 5.70
C VAL A 550 -3.06 10.62 6.70
N GLY A 551 -3.29 10.16 7.94
CA GLY A 551 -3.84 10.99 9.01
C GLY A 551 -3.00 12.22 9.32
N VAL A 552 -1.67 12.07 9.37
CA VAL A 552 -0.72 13.17 9.57
C VAL A 552 -0.77 14.16 8.41
N PHE A 553 -0.70 13.69 7.16
CA PHE A 553 -0.76 14.58 5.98
C PHE A 553 -2.10 15.31 5.88
N PHE A 554 -3.20 14.63 6.20
CA PHE A 554 -4.54 15.23 6.26
C PHE A 554 -4.59 16.33 7.31
N LEU A 555 -4.15 16.05 8.54
CA LEU A 555 -4.11 17.03 9.63
C LEU A 555 -3.27 18.26 9.25
N LEU A 556 -2.08 18.04 8.71
CA LEU A 556 -1.20 19.11 8.25
C LEU A 556 -1.83 19.94 7.11
N GLY A 557 -2.53 19.29 6.18
CA GLY A 557 -3.32 19.93 5.12
C GLY A 557 -4.47 20.80 5.63
N VAL A 558 -4.93 20.61 6.86
CA VAL A 558 -5.93 21.45 7.53
C VAL A 558 -5.26 22.59 8.30
N VAL A 559 -4.22 22.26 9.08
CA VAL A 559 -3.59 23.16 10.04
C VAL A 559 -2.97 24.38 9.36
N PHE A 560 -2.22 24.20 8.28
CA PHE A 560 -1.56 25.34 7.61
C PHE A 560 -2.54 26.32 6.96
N PRO A 561 -3.51 25.87 6.14
CA PRO A 561 -4.55 26.76 5.63
C PRO A 561 -5.33 27.50 6.74
N LEU A 562 -5.67 26.83 7.84
CA LEU A 562 -6.29 27.49 9.01
C LEU A 562 -5.35 28.51 9.66
N LEU A 563 -4.07 28.18 9.81
CA LEU A 563 -3.05 29.09 10.29
C LEU A 563 -3.01 30.36 9.42
N HIS A 564 -2.98 30.24 8.09
CA HIS A 564 -2.99 31.40 7.21
C HIS A 564 -4.28 32.21 7.30
N LEU A 565 -5.44 31.57 7.44
CA LEU A 565 -6.72 32.26 7.67
C LEU A 565 -6.72 33.05 8.98
N ILE A 566 -6.25 32.45 10.07
CA ILE A 566 -6.18 33.08 11.40
C ILE A 566 -5.22 34.27 11.35
N HIS A 567 -4.01 34.10 10.79
CA HIS A 567 -2.98 35.13 10.78
C HIS A 567 -3.23 36.26 9.77
N SER A 568 -3.98 36.00 8.71
CA SER A 568 -4.44 37.04 7.78
C SER A 568 -5.63 37.85 8.32
N SER A 569 -6.41 37.27 9.24
CA SER A 569 -7.58 37.91 9.85
C SER A 569 -7.26 39.28 10.47
N PRO A 570 -8.19 40.26 10.36
CA PRO A 570 -8.04 41.58 10.98
C PRO A 570 -7.75 41.57 12.48
N TRP A 571 -8.15 40.51 13.21
CA TRP A 571 -7.96 40.42 14.67
C TRP A 571 -6.49 40.29 15.11
N PHE A 572 -5.65 39.69 14.27
CA PHE A 572 -4.24 39.53 14.59
C PHE A 572 -3.39 40.68 14.05
N GLN A 573 -3.98 41.65 13.36
CA GLN A 573 -3.23 42.78 12.82
C GLN A 573 -2.80 43.71 13.96
N ASN A 574 -1.48 43.92 14.08
CA ASN A 574 -1.01 45.11 14.76
C ASN A 574 -1.61 46.30 14.02
N LYS A 575 -2.30 47.19 14.73
CA LYS A 575 -2.65 48.51 14.21
C LYS A 575 -1.35 49.28 13.96
N THR A 576 -0.61 48.94 12.91
CA THR A 576 0.29 49.90 12.28
C THR A 576 -0.62 51.02 11.83
N GLY A 577 -0.48 52.15 12.51
CA GLY A 577 -1.49 53.20 12.58
C GLY A 577 -1.99 53.58 11.21
N HIS A 578 -3.28 53.92 11.14
CA HIS A 578 -3.77 54.77 10.06
C HIS A 578 -2.72 55.83 9.78
N ALA A 579 -2.19 55.81 8.56
CA ALA A 579 -1.31 56.81 8.03
C ALA A 579 -1.96 58.17 8.32
N ARG A 580 -1.51 58.80 9.41
CA ARG A 580 -1.61 60.24 9.54
C ARG A 580 -0.86 60.70 8.30
N GLN A 581 -1.56 61.39 7.39
CA GLN A 581 -0.93 62.16 6.31
C GLN A 581 0.13 63.08 6.93
N ARG A 582 1.31 62.54 7.22
CA ARG A 582 2.52 63.32 7.36
C ARG A 582 2.80 63.73 5.92
N ARG A 583 2.78 65.04 5.68
CA ARG A 583 3.45 65.58 4.49
C ARG A 583 4.87 65.04 4.57
N LEU A 584 5.20 64.13 3.66
CA LEU A 584 6.55 63.60 3.50
C LEU A 584 7.42 64.80 3.14
N GLU A 585 8.35 65.16 4.01
CA GLU A 585 9.20 66.34 3.83
C GLU A 585 10.22 66.14 2.69
N ASP A 586 10.40 64.91 2.19
CA ASP A 586 11.13 64.60 0.95
C ASP A 586 10.74 63.22 0.35
N GLU A 587 10.24 63.19 -0.89
CA GLU A 587 10.08 61.93 -1.65
C GLU A 587 11.45 61.24 -1.86
N LYS A 588 11.52 59.91 -1.75
CA LYS A 588 12.72 59.10 -2.08
C LYS A 588 12.78 58.83 -3.58
N GLY A 589 13.98 58.72 -4.12
CA GLY A 589 14.18 58.31 -5.51
C GLY A 589 13.79 56.86 -5.75
N ILE A 590 13.06 56.60 -6.85
CA ILE A 590 12.65 55.25 -7.28
C ILE A 590 13.07 55.00 -8.74
N SER A 591 13.75 53.88 -9.01
CA SER A 591 14.07 53.40 -10.36
C SER A 591 13.15 52.23 -10.73
N ILE A 592 12.31 52.38 -11.75
CA ILE A 592 11.43 51.32 -12.26
C ILE A 592 12.11 50.64 -13.45
N LEU A 593 12.29 49.33 -13.37
CA LEU A 593 12.93 48.51 -14.39
C LEU A 593 11.86 47.67 -15.10
N VAL A 594 11.75 47.86 -16.42
CA VAL A 594 10.79 47.14 -17.26
C VAL A 594 11.56 46.33 -18.31
N PRO A 595 11.78 45.02 -18.12
CA PRO A 595 12.42 44.17 -19.12
C PRO A 595 11.47 43.92 -20.29
N CYS A 596 11.97 44.06 -21.52
CA CYS A 596 11.18 43.92 -22.73
C CYS A 596 11.84 42.95 -23.71
N TYR A 597 11.12 41.89 -24.11
CA TYR A 597 11.53 41.02 -25.21
C TYR A 597 10.32 40.59 -26.04
N ASN A 598 10.17 41.21 -27.21
CA ASN A 598 9.05 41.04 -28.12
C ASN A 598 7.69 41.44 -27.50
N GLU A 599 7.58 42.70 -27.10
CA GLU A 599 6.44 43.30 -26.39
C GLU A 599 5.65 44.30 -27.24
N GLN A 600 5.72 44.22 -28.57
CA GLN A 600 5.10 45.23 -29.44
C GLN A 600 3.61 45.46 -29.18
N GLY A 601 2.88 44.46 -28.69
CA GLY A 601 1.43 44.53 -28.44
C GLY A 601 1.02 45.23 -27.14
N ILE A 602 1.96 45.47 -26.21
CA ILE A 602 1.66 46.02 -24.87
C ILE A 602 2.56 47.18 -24.46
N ILE A 603 3.66 47.40 -25.18
CA ILE A 603 4.64 48.44 -24.83
C ILE A 603 4.06 49.85 -24.83
N GLY A 604 3.07 50.14 -25.69
CA GLY A 604 2.38 51.44 -25.72
C GLY A 604 1.60 51.71 -24.42
N THR A 605 0.78 50.75 -23.99
CA THR A 605 0.02 50.83 -22.73
C THR A 605 0.94 50.94 -21.51
N SER A 606 2.09 50.25 -21.53
CA SER A 606 3.11 50.38 -20.48
C SER A 606 3.61 51.82 -20.37
N LEU A 607 3.96 52.47 -21.49
CA LEU A 607 4.44 53.85 -21.51
C LEU A 607 3.40 54.84 -20.97
N GLU A 608 2.14 54.70 -21.39
CA GLU A 608 1.05 55.55 -20.91
C GLU A 608 0.84 55.39 -19.39
N ASN A 609 0.94 54.17 -18.86
CA ASN A 609 0.86 53.96 -17.41
C ASN A 609 2.01 54.65 -16.68
N MET A 610 3.25 54.51 -17.16
CA MET A 610 4.41 55.12 -16.50
C MET A 610 4.35 56.65 -16.48
N THR A 611 3.86 57.26 -17.56
CA THR A 611 3.74 58.73 -17.67
C THR A 611 2.60 59.32 -16.84
N SER A 612 1.64 58.50 -16.39
CA SER A 612 0.47 58.95 -15.61
C SER A 612 0.62 58.79 -14.09
N LEU A 613 1.75 58.28 -13.60
CA LEU A 613 1.99 58.08 -12.17
C LEU A 613 2.20 59.43 -11.43
N PRO A 614 1.46 59.70 -10.34
CA PRO A 614 1.57 60.95 -9.60
C PRO A 614 2.73 60.89 -8.59
N TYR A 615 3.98 60.84 -9.07
CA TYR A 615 5.19 60.81 -8.24
C TYR A 615 6.29 61.68 -8.86
N SER A 616 7.04 62.45 -8.07
CA SER A 616 7.96 63.45 -8.63
C SER A 616 9.40 62.98 -8.79
N LYS A 617 9.90 62.12 -7.89
CA LYS A 617 11.29 61.63 -7.88
C LYS A 617 11.38 60.17 -8.33
N PHE A 618 11.09 59.90 -9.59
CA PHE A 618 11.28 58.57 -10.18
C PHE A 618 11.94 58.60 -11.55
N GLU A 619 12.51 57.47 -11.94
CA GLU A 619 12.94 57.20 -13.30
C GLU A 619 12.41 55.85 -13.77
N VAL A 620 12.26 55.69 -15.08
CA VAL A 620 11.84 54.43 -15.71
C VAL A 620 12.90 54.01 -16.70
N ILE A 621 13.33 52.75 -16.61
CA ILE A 621 14.33 52.15 -17.49
C ILE A 621 13.68 50.97 -18.19
N TYR A 622 13.37 51.16 -19.47
CA TYR A 622 12.96 50.07 -20.36
C TYR A 622 14.21 49.33 -20.84
N ILE A 623 14.32 48.04 -20.57
CA ILE A 623 15.46 47.22 -20.99
C ILE A 623 15.04 46.39 -22.21
N ASN A 624 15.38 46.85 -23.41
CA ASN A 624 15.16 46.09 -24.63
C ASN A 624 16.18 44.94 -24.72
N ASP A 625 15.75 43.74 -24.38
CA ASP A 625 16.57 42.53 -24.32
C ASP A 625 16.72 41.86 -25.68
N GLY A 626 17.15 42.63 -26.68
CA GLY A 626 17.38 42.14 -28.03
C GLY A 626 16.12 41.70 -28.77
N SER A 627 15.00 42.43 -28.60
CA SER A 627 13.74 42.16 -29.31
C SER A 627 13.94 42.06 -30.83
N THR A 628 13.26 41.09 -31.44
CA THR A 628 13.25 40.83 -32.88
C THR A 628 12.00 41.40 -33.58
N ASP A 629 11.02 41.88 -32.80
CA ASP A 629 9.80 42.52 -33.30
C ASP A 629 9.91 44.07 -33.30
N LYS A 630 8.77 44.76 -33.41
CA LYS A 630 8.73 46.24 -33.45
C LYS A 630 8.91 46.94 -32.10
N THR A 631 9.18 46.22 -31.00
CA THR A 631 9.25 46.80 -29.64
C THR A 631 10.21 47.99 -29.55
N PHE A 632 11.46 47.84 -30.00
CA PHE A 632 12.44 48.93 -29.94
C PHE A 632 12.07 50.10 -30.86
N SER A 633 11.54 49.80 -32.05
CA SER A 633 11.08 50.83 -32.99
C SER A 633 9.95 51.67 -32.40
N LEU A 634 9.00 51.04 -31.70
CA LEU A 634 7.90 51.71 -31.02
C LEU A 634 8.40 52.57 -29.86
N LEU A 635 9.31 52.05 -29.03
CA LEU A 635 9.97 52.84 -27.98
C LEU A 635 10.67 54.08 -28.59
N ASN A 636 11.42 53.91 -29.68
CA ASN A 636 12.11 55.01 -30.34
C ASN A 636 11.16 56.06 -30.92
N GLN A 637 10.07 55.61 -31.56
CA GLN A 637 9.07 56.49 -32.15
C GLN A 637 8.29 57.28 -31.09
N THR A 638 7.89 56.63 -30.00
CA THR A 638 7.07 57.23 -28.95
C THR A 638 7.87 58.12 -28.00
N LEU A 639 9.17 57.87 -27.82
CA LEU A 639 9.99 58.58 -26.84
C LEU A 639 10.97 59.60 -27.44
N ASP A 640 11.12 59.65 -28.77
CA ASP A 640 12.17 60.45 -29.46
C ASP A 640 13.54 60.25 -28.81
N LEU A 641 14.08 59.03 -28.92
CA LEU A 641 15.25 58.61 -28.16
C LEU A 641 16.54 59.25 -28.66
N LYS A 642 17.31 59.84 -27.74
CA LYS A 642 18.68 60.31 -27.98
C LYS A 642 19.67 59.49 -27.20
N ARG A 643 20.86 59.23 -27.78
CA ARG A 643 21.94 58.54 -27.08
C ARG A 643 22.28 59.32 -25.80
N SER A 644 22.29 58.62 -24.68
CA SER A 644 22.62 59.18 -23.38
C SER A 644 24.04 58.80 -22.99
N SER A 645 24.81 59.78 -22.53
CA SER A 645 26.09 59.61 -21.84
C SER A 645 25.97 59.75 -20.33
N THR A 646 24.78 60.02 -19.79
CA THR A 646 24.57 60.37 -18.38
C THR A 646 24.40 59.15 -17.47
N LYS A 647 24.13 57.96 -18.03
CA LYS A 647 24.07 56.69 -17.30
C LYS A 647 25.25 55.79 -17.65
N ALA A 648 26.00 55.38 -16.63
CA ALA A 648 27.09 54.40 -16.73
C ALA A 648 26.80 53.21 -15.80
N PRO A 649 27.21 51.99 -16.17
CA PRO A 649 27.06 50.82 -15.31
C PRO A 649 27.98 50.92 -14.09
N LEU A 650 27.56 50.34 -12.96
CA LEU A 650 28.37 50.19 -11.75
C LEU A 650 29.46 49.11 -11.88
N LYS A 651 29.32 48.19 -12.83
CA LYS A 651 30.15 47.00 -13.09
C LYS A 651 30.25 46.05 -11.89
N LYS A 652 29.15 45.81 -11.17
CA LYS A 652 29.09 44.91 -10.01
C LYS A 652 28.39 43.58 -10.29
N ILE A 653 27.37 43.57 -11.15
CA ILE A 653 26.59 42.41 -11.54
C ILE A 653 26.86 42.04 -13.00
N SER A 654 26.93 40.75 -13.29
CA SER A 654 27.09 40.25 -14.66
C SER A 654 25.79 40.37 -15.47
N HIS A 655 25.92 40.88 -16.70
CA HIS A 655 24.87 40.92 -17.71
C HIS A 655 25.49 40.89 -19.11
N ARG A 656 24.72 40.49 -20.12
CA ARG A 656 25.18 40.54 -21.53
C ARG A 656 25.41 41.99 -21.97
N ARG A 657 26.21 42.13 -23.04
CA ARG A 657 26.65 43.42 -23.57
C ARG A 657 25.48 44.36 -23.86
N VAL A 658 25.50 45.53 -23.24
CA VAL A 658 24.64 46.68 -23.59
C VAL A 658 25.20 47.32 -24.86
N LYS A 659 24.36 47.48 -25.89
CA LYS A 659 24.72 48.09 -27.16
C LYS A 659 24.78 49.60 -27.03
N ASN A 660 23.69 50.20 -26.55
CA ASN A 660 23.54 51.64 -26.37
C ASN A 660 22.54 51.94 -25.24
N VAL A 661 22.66 53.12 -24.64
CA VAL A 661 21.69 53.66 -23.70
C VAL A 661 21.12 54.95 -24.28
N TYR A 662 19.81 55.10 -24.15
CA TYR A 662 19.07 56.23 -24.67
C TYR A 662 18.28 56.91 -23.55
N GLN A 663 18.06 58.21 -23.69
CA GLN A 663 17.15 59.00 -22.88
C GLN A 663 16.06 59.56 -23.78
N SER A 664 14.82 59.58 -23.30
CA SER A 664 13.71 60.20 -24.02
C SER A 664 13.86 61.71 -24.04
N ASN A 665 13.64 62.31 -25.22
CA ASN A 665 13.55 63.76 -25.37
C ASN A 665 12.17 64.31 -24.97
N ILE A 666 11.15 63.44 -24.93
CA ILE A 666 9.75 63.78 -24.56
C ILE A 666 9.54 63.68 -23.05
N PHE A 667 10.03 62.61 -22.42
CA PHE A 667 9.90 62.34 -21.00
C PHE A 667 11.29 62.17 -20.35
N PRO A 668 11.91 63.24 -19.81
CA PRO A 668 13.32 63.21 -19.37
C PRO A 668 13.67 62.17 -18.30
N HIS A 669 12.69 61.62 -17.59
CA HIS A 669 12.83 60.58 -16.58
C HIS A 669 12.76 59.15 -17.15
N ILE A 670 12.51 58.98 -18.46
CA ILE A 670 12.45 57.68 -19.13
C ILE A 670 13.74 57.42 -19.92
N TYR A 671 14.31 56.23 -19.72
CA TYR A 671 15.52 55.72 -20.35
C TYR A 671 15.25 54.39 -21.03
N VAL A 672 16.04 54.09 -22.08
CA VAL A 672 16.00 52.80 -22.77
C VAL A 672 17.41 52.22 -22.82
N VAL A 673 17.59 51.01 -22.27
CA VAL A 673 18.82 50.23 -22.35
C VAL A 673 18.64 49.17 -23.44
N ASP A 674 19.32 49.34 -24.57
CA ASP A 674 19.29 48.37 -25.67
C ASP A 674 20.49 47.42 -25.57
N LYS A 675 20.23 46.11 -25.45
CA LYS A 675 21.26 45.10 -25.19
C LYS A 675 21.12 43.86 -26.08
N VAL A 676 22.11 42.97 -25.98
CA VAL A 676 22.04 41.62 -26.56
C VAL A 676 21.12 40.76 -25.67
N ASN A 677 20.22 40.00 -26.28
CA ASN A 677 19.27 39.12 -25.58
C ASN A 677 20.00 38.20 -24.60
N GLY A 678 19.56 38.18 -23.34
CA GLY A 678 20.07 37.27 -22.30
C GLY A 678 18.97 36.65 -21.42
N GLY A 679 17.70 36.95 -21.70
CA GLY A 679 16.56 36.59 -20.87
C GLY A 679 16.25 37.65 -19.81
N LYS A 680 15.09 37.50 -19.15
CA LYS A 680 14.56 38.47 -18.19
C LYS A 680 15.51 38.76 -17.03
N ALA A 681 16.11 37.73 -16.42
CA ALA A 681 17.08 37.90 -15.34
C ALA A 681 18.30 38.76 -15.75
N ASP A 682 18.85 38.51 -16.94
CA ASP A 682 19.98 39.29 -17.49
C ASP A 682 19.56 40.74 -17.78
N ALA A 683 18.37 40.93 -18.35
CA ALA A 683 17.81 42.26 -18.59
C ALA A 683 17.60 43.05 -17.29
N LEU A 684 17.09 42.42 -16.24
CA LEU A 684 16.94 43.03 -14.91
C LEU A 684 18.29 43.38 -14.29
N ASN A 685 19.29 42.51 -14.40
CA ASN A 685 20.66 42.78 -13.95
C ASN A 685 21.26 44.01 -14.66
N ALA A 686 21.09 44.11 -15.97
CA ALA A 686 21.47 45.32 -16.71
C ALA A 686 20.67 46.54 -16.22
N GLY A 687 19.37 46.40 -15.94
CA GLY A 687 18.58 47.49 -15.36
C GLY A 687 19.12 47.99 -14.01
N ILE A 688 19.47 47.07 -13.08
CA ILE A 688 19.99 47.39 -11.75
C ILE A 688 21.32 48.17 -11.84
N GLU A 689 22.19 47.76 -12.76
CA GLU A 689 23.48 48.40 -13.03
C GLU A 689 23.35 49.86 -13.49
N TYR A 690 22.29 50.16 -14.24
CA TYR A 690 22.04 51.49 -14.80
C TYR A 690 21.01 52.31 -14.00
N ALA A 691 20.36 51.71 -12.99
CA ALA A 691 19.49 52.41 -12.06
C ALA A 691 20.28 53.46 -11.28
N LYS A 692 19.72 54.66 -11.09
CA LYS A 692 20.35 55.72 -10.30
C LYS A 692 19.91 55.67 -8.85
N GLU A 693 18.63 55.37 -8.61
CA GLU A 693 18.02 55.55 -7.30
C GLU A 693 18.19 54.32 -6.40
N ASN A 694 18.01 54.53 -5.09
CA ASN A 694 18.25 53.50 -4.07
C ASN A 694 17.14 52.46 -3.96
N ILE A 695 15.92 52.79 -4.39
CA ILE A 695 14.79 51.87 -4.44
C ILE A 695 14.62 51.43 -5.89
N VAL A 696 14.64 50.12 -6.13
CA VAL A 696 14.47 49.51 -7.45
C VAL A 696 13.15 48.76 -7.46
N ILE A 697 12.29 49.09 -8.42
CA ILE A 697 11.06 48.35 -8.71
C ILE A 697 11.31 47.53 -9.97
N THR A 698 11.05 46.23 -9.91
CA THR A 698 10.98 45.37 -11.10
C THR A 698 9.53 45.15 -11.48
N LEU A 699 9.19 45.47 -12.71
CA LEU A 699 7.82 45.46 -13.20
C LEU A 699 7.74 44.74 -14.54
N ASP A 700 6.81 43.79 -14.68
CA ASP A 700 6.53 43.21 -15.98
C ASP A 700 5.89 44.25 -16.92
N ALA A 701 6.18 44.17 -18.21
CA ALA A 701 5.74 45.17 -19.19
C ALA A 701 4.20 45.23 -19.35
N ASP A 702 3.48 44.16 -18.97
CA ASP A 702 2.02 44.04 -18.97
C ASP A 702 1.37 44.47 -17.65
N THR A 703 2.18 44.94 -16.70
CA THR A 703 1.69 45.31 -15.37
C THR A 703 1.44 46.81 -15.26
N VAL A 704 0.27 47.15 -14.74
CA VAL A 704 -0.20 48.54 -14.58
C VAL A 704 -0.21 48.90 -13.11
N LEU A 705 0.57 49.91 -12.73
CA LEU A 705 0.60 50.45 -11.36
C LEU A 705 -0.57 51.41 -11.12
N THR A 706 -1.13 51.36 -9.91
CA THR A 706 -2.15 52.31 -9.47
C THR A 706 -1.53 53.61 -8.93
N GLU A 707 -2.31 54.68 -8.89
CA GLU A 707 -1.87 56.02 -8.42
C GLU A 707 -1.28 56.03 -7.00
N ASN A 708 -1.70 55.11 -6.13
CA ASN A 708 -1.19 54.99 -4.75
C ASN A 708 0.03 54.06 -4.61
N ALA A 709 0.47 53.38 -5.67
CA ALA A 709 1.52 52.37 -5.56
C ALA A 709 2.87 52.95 -5.12
N LEU A 710 3.38 53.98 -5.80
CA LEU A 710 4.67 54.60 -5.48
C LEU A 710 4.69 55.34 -4.13
N PRO A 711 3.64 56.10 -3.75
CA PRO A 711 3.55 56.67 -2.41
C PRO A 711 3.66 55.63 -1.28
N GLN A 712 3.01 54.47 -1.43
CA GLN A 712 3.07 53.39 -0.43
C GLN A 712 4.44 52.71 -0.37
N VAL A 713 5.10 52.57 -1.53
CA VAL A 713 6.51 52.11 -1.58
C VAL A 713 7.41 53.09 -0.83
N ASN A 714 7.26 54.39 -1.08
CA ASN A 714 8.05 55.42 -0.41
C ASN A 714 7.93 55.36 1.12
N GLU A 715 6.70 55.32 1.63
CA GLU A 715 6.41 55.23 3.07
C GLU A 715 7.02 53.97 3.70
N THR A 716 6.86 52.81 3.04
CA THR A 716 7.35 51.54 3.59
C THR A 716 8.88 51.48 3.66
N PHE A 717 9.56 52.05 2.65
CA PHE A 717 11.03 52.06 2.58
C PHE A 717 11.67 53.21 3.37
N GLU A 718 10.90 53.95 4.18
CA GLU A 718 11.47 54.73 5.29
C GLU A 718 12.15 53.82 6.32
N ASP A 719 11.64 52.61 6.54
CA ASP A 719 12.27 51.61 7.41
C ASP A 719 13.47 50.97 6.70
N ASP A 720 14.68 51.32 7.14
CA ASP A 720 15.95 50.77 6.63
C ASP A 720 16.13 49.27 6.85
N ASN A 721 15.27 48.64 7.65
CA ASN A 721 15.24 47.20 7.80
C ASN A 721 14.51 46.49 6.65
N VAL A 722 13.64 47.18 5.91
CA VAL A 722 12.94 46.59 4.76
C VAL A 722 13.90 46.53 3.57
N VAL A 723 14.38 45.34 3.23
CA VAL A 723 15.33 45.15 2.10
C VAL A 723 14.63 44.79 0.79
N ALA A 724 13.47 44.16 0.89
CA ALA A 724 12.66 43.77 -0.25
C ALA A 724 11.17 43.76 0.13
N ALA A 725 10.33 43.93 -0.86
CA ALA A 725 8.89 44.00 -0.71
C ALA A 725 8.16 43.48 -1.95
N GLY A 726 7.05 42.79 -1.76
CA GLY A 726 6.12 42.42 -2.84
C GLY A 726 4.86 43.27 -2.79
N GLY A 727 4.51 43.86 -3.93
CA GLY A 727 3.24 44.57 -4.09
C GLY A 727 2.04 43.64 -4.21
N MET A 728 0.85 44.21 -4.05
CA MET A 728 -0.43 43.54 -4.24
C MET A 728 -0.74 43.43 -5.74
N VAL A 729 -1.02 42.23 -6.23
CA VAL A 729 -1.32 41.99 -7.66
C VAL A 729 -2.77 41.62 -7.85
N HIS A 730 -3.50 42.41 -8.63
CA HIS A 730 -4.87 42.15 -9.06
C HIS A 730 -4.90 41.76 -10.54
N ILE A 731 -6.04 41.22 -10.96
CA ILE A 731 -6.21 40.72 -12.32
C ILE A 731 -6.72 41.84 -13.23
N LEU A 732 -5.94 42.17 -14.26
CA LEU A 732 -6.23 43.27 -15.19
C LEU A 732 -7.61 43.10 -15.85
N GLN A 733 -7.98 41.88 -16.22
CA GLN A 733 -9.29 41.60 -16.83
C GLN A 733 -10.49 41.85 -15.88
N THR A 734 -10.27 42.03 -14.58
CA THR A 734 -11.33 42.38 -13.61
C THR A 734 -11.39 43.88 -13.29
N LYS A 735 -10.43 44.66 -13.83
CA LYS A 735 -10.28 46.10 -13.58
C LYS A 735 -11.51 46.85 -14.08
N THR A 736 -11.94 47.88 -13.35
CA THR A 736 -13.02 48.78 -13.74
C THR A 736 -12.51 50.21 -13.87
N SER A 737 -13.38 51.16 -14.25
CA SER A 737 -13.09 52.59 -14.25
C SER A 737 -12.77 53.16 -12.86
N ASN A 738 -13.11 52.45 -11.77
CA ASN A 738 -12.69 52.76 -10.41
C ASN A 738 -11.85 51.59 -9.84
N PRO A 739 -10.60 51.44 -10.31
CA PRO A 739 -9.79 50.25 -10.04
C PRO A 739 -9.54 50.08 -8.54
N LEU A 740 -9.32 51.17 -7.79
CA LEU A 740 -9.03 51.13 -6.35
C LEU A 740 -10.18 50.66 -5.46
N LYS A 741 -11.40 50.49 -5.97
CA LYS A 741 -12.58 50.13 -5.15
C LYS A 741 -13.48 49.07 -5.77
N ARG A 742 -13.47 48.90 -7.10
CA ARG A 742 -14.46 48.07 -7.80
C ARG A 742 -13.79 47.10 -8.78
N LEU A 743 -14.22 45.85 -8.69
CA LEU A 743 -13.90 44.77 -9.63
C LEU A 743 -15.18 44.31 -10.35
N SER A 744 -15.06 43.74 -11.53
CA SER A 744 -16.20 43.25 -12.33
C SER A 744 -15.88 41.92 -13.01
N LEU A 745 -16.84 41.00 -13.06
CA LEU A 745 -16.70 39.72 -13.75
C LEU A 745 -17.39 39.69 -15.13
N PHE A 746 -18.13 40.74 -15.47
CA PHE A 746 -19.02 40.81 -16.63
C PHE A 746 -18.36 40.47 -18.00
N HIS A 747 -17.04 40.69 -18.15
CA HIS A 747 -16.30 40.40 -19.39
C HIS A 747 -15.19 39.34 -19.21
N THR A 748 -15.26 38.54 -18.15
CA THR A 748 -14.26 37.50 -17.85
C THR A 748 -14.78 36.12 -18.17
N ASN A 749 -13.95 35.28 -18.77
CA ASN A 749 -14.25 33.86 -18.97
C ASN A 749 -14.06 33.06 -17.65
N MET A 750 -14.53 31.82 -17.61
CA MET A 750 -14.48 30.99 -16.39
C MET A 750 -13.05 30.75 -15.90
N LEU A 751 -12.10 30.51 -16.80
CA LEU A 751 -10.71 30.24 -16.44
C LEU A 751 -10.04 31.43 -15.75
N VAL A 752 -10.30 32.66 -16.21
CA VAL A 752 -9.82 33.89 -15.55
C VAL A 752 -10.47 34.07 -14.19
N ARG A 753 -11.76 33.75 -14.04
CA ARG A 753 -12.46 33.82 -12.74
C ARG A 753 -11.87 32.88 -11.69
N LEU A 754 -11.55 31.64 -12.09
CA LEU A 754 -10.91 30.65 -11.22
C LEU A 754 -9.50 31.10 -10.80
N GLN A 755 -8.69 31.55 -11.75
CA GLN A 755 -7.37 32.09 -11.45
C GLN A 755 -7.44 33.35 -10.57
N MET A 756 -8.47 34.18 -10.71
CA MET A 756 -8.69 35.33 -9.85
C MET A 756 -8.95 34.90 -8.40
N LEU A 757 -9.76 33.87 -8.14
CA LEU A 757 -9.93 33.33 -6.78
C LEU A 757 -8.60 32.83 -6.21
N ASP A 758 -7.81 32.13 -7.02
CA ASP A 758 -6.49 31.64 -6.62
C ASP A 758 -5.52 32.79 -6.27
N PHE A 759 -5.50 33.87 -7.06
CA PHE A 759 -4.73 35.07 -6.73
C PHE A 759 -5.24 35.75 -5.45
N MET A 760 -6.56 35.82 -5.25
CA MET A 760 -7.11 36.37 -4.00
C MET A 760 -6.68 35.56 -2.78
N LYS A 761 -6.75 34.22 -2.86
CA LYS A 761 -6.24 33.29 -1.84
C LYS A 761 -4.75 33.51 -1.59
N ALA A 762 -3.95 33.52 -2.65
CA ALA A 762 -2.51 33.67 -2.56
C ALA A 762 -2.09 35.01 -1.93
N PHE A 763 -2.66 36.14 -2.35
CA PHE A 763 -2.20 37.46 -1.91
C PHE A 763 -2.85 37.92 -0.58
N TYR A 764 -4.17 37.76 -0.41
CA TYR A 764 -4.85 38.27 0.79
C TYR A 764 -4.73 37.35 2.01
N ILE A 765 -4.54 36.03 1.80
CA ILE A 765 -4.44 35.05 2.87
C ILE A 765 -2.99 34.57 3.02
N THR A 766 -2.49 33.82 2.05
CA THR A 766 -1.23 33.06 2.20
C THR A 766 -0.01 33.99 2.30
N LYS A 767 0.22 34.87 1.31
CA LYS A 767 1.35 35.82 1.32
C LYS A 767 1.27 36.81 2.47
N ALA A 768 0.08 37.27 2.81
CA ALA A 768 -0.16 38.13 3.96
C ALA A 768 0.25 37.45 5.28
N SER A 769 -0.05 36.16 5.43
CA SER A 769 0.35 35.37 6.59
C SER A 769 1.86 35.06 6.57
N LEU A 770 2.41 34.58 5.45
CA LEU A 770 3.85 34.29 5.32
C LEU A 770 4.73 35.51 5.58
N ALA A 771 4.35 36.69 5.10
CA ALA A 771 5.09 37.93 5.37
C ALA A 771 5.13 38.27 6.87
N ARG A 772 4.10 37.88 7.64
CA ARG A 772 4.08 38.09 9.11
C ARG A 772 5.07 37.18 9.82
N PHE A 773 5.28 35.97 9.30
CA PHE A 773 6.24 35.01 9.83
C PHE A 773 7.66 35.24 9.32
N ASP A 774 7.93 36.32 8.57
CA ASP A 774 9.19 36.51 7.84
C ASP A 774 9.51 35.32 6.90
N ALA A 775 8.46 34.69 6.35
CA ALA A 775 8.52 33.48 5.55
C ALA A 775 8.12 33.70 4.07
N LEU A 776 7.99 34.95 3.63
CA LEU A 776 7.61 35.27 2.25
C LEU A 776 8.70 34.85 1.27
N ALA A 777 8.58 33.65 0.71
CA ALA A 777 9.57 33.07 -0.21
C ALA A 777 9.43 33.53 -1.67
N ILE A 778 8.35 34.25 -2.02
CA ILE A 778 8.06 34.66 -3.40
C ILE A 778 7.50 36.09 -3.46
N ILE A 779 8.35 37.04 -3.87
CA ILE A 779 7.94 38.35 -4.37
C ILE A 779 7.49 38.19 -5.82
N SER A 780 6.30 38.66 -6.19
CA SER A 780 5.80 38.50 -7.56
C SER A 780 6.59 39.36 -8.54
N GLY A 781 7.04 38.78 -9.67
CA GLY A 781 7.74 39.50 -10.73
C GLY A 781 6.91 40.60 -11.39
N ALA A 782 5.59 40.53 -11.27
CA ALA A 782 4.69 41.59 -11.73
C ALA A 782 4.94 42.90 -10.97
N PHE A 783 5.26 42.86 -9.67
CA PHE A 783 5.52 44.06 -8.87
C PHE A 783 6.45 43.77 -7.67
N GLY A 784 7.74 43.66 -7.96
CA GLY A 784 8.79 43.48 -6.95
C GLY A 784 9.50 44.79 -6.62
N ILE A 785 9.79 45.02 -5.35
CA ILE A 785 10.43 46.25 -4.85
C ILE A 785 11.62 45.87 -3.98
N PHE A 786 12.78 46.49 -4.21
CA PHE A 786 14.04 46.11 -3.57
C PHE A 786 14.89 47.32 -3.23
N ARG A 787 15.68 47.22 -2.16
CA ARG A 787 16.83 48.12 -1.99
C ARG A 787 17.91 47.73 -2.98
N LYS A 788 18.36 48.69 -3.79
CA LYS A 788 19.40 48.50 -4.79
C LYS A 788 20.66 47.87 -4.20
N GLN A 789 21.08 48.32 -3.02
CA GLN A 789 22.27 47.81 -2.36
C GLN A 789 22.15 46.31 -2.02
N ALA A 790 20.99 45.85 -1.56
CA ALA A 790 20.76 44.43 -1.29
C ALA A 790 20.80 43.60 -2.58
N LEU A 791 20.23 44.10 -3.69
CA LEU A 791 20.34 43.47 -5.01
C LEU A 791 21.79 43.31 -5.48
N LEU A 792 22.62 44.33 -5.26
CA LEU A 792 24.05 44.28 -5.60
C LEU A 792 24.80 43.25 -4.73
N GLU A 793 24.49 43.16 -3.44
CA GLU A 793 25.15 42.26 -2.50
C GLU A 793 24.81 40.78 -2.74
N VAL A 794 23.58 40.47 -3.19
CA VAL A 794 23.21 39.09 -3.58
C VAL A 794 23.66 38.69 -4.99
N GLY A 795 24.31 39.61 -5.71
CA GLY A 795 24.80 39.40 -7.08
C GLY A 795 23.71 39.44 -8.16
N GLY A 796 22.58 40.08 -7.90
CA GLY A 796 21.46 40.19 -8.84
C GLY A 796 20.69 38.88 -9.05
N TYR A 797 19.96 38.83 -10.17
CA TYR A 797 19.13 37.70 -10.58
C TYR A 797 19.95 36.59 -11.23
N ARG A 798 19.72 35.34 -10.82
CA ARG A 798 20.23 34.15 -11.53
C ARG A 798 19.39 33.89 -12.78
N SER A 799 20.02 33.40 -13.84
CA SER A 799 19.29 32.85 -14.99
C SER A 799 18.65 31.51 -14.60
N THR A 800 17.34 31.55 -14.35
CA THR A 800 16.49 30.39 -14.02
C THR A 800 15.07 30.63 -14.54
N ILE A 801 14.21 29.61 -14.44
CA ILE A 801 12.82 29.58 -14.91
C ILE A 801 11.87 30.41 -14.02
N GLY A 802 12.24 30.60 -12.75
CA GLY A 802 11.51 31.46 -11.80
C GLY A 802 12.45 32.37 -11.04
N GLU A 803 12.93 33.38 -11.77
CA GLU A 803 13.80 34.44 -11.28
C GLU A 803 13.26 35.14 -10.02
N ASP A 804 11.92 35.20 -9.89
CA ASP A 804 11.19 35.79 -8.78
C ASP A 804 11.37 35.04 -7.44
N ILE A 805 11.29 33.70 -7.50
CA ILE A 805 11.49 32.83 -6.32
C ILE A 805 12.97 32.88 -5.94
N ASP A 806 13.85 32.74 -6.92
CA ASP A 806 15.30 32.72 -6.73
C ASP A 806 15.81 34.00 -6.06
N ILE A 807 15.44 35.18 -6.58
CA ILE A 807 15.89 36.44 -5.99
C ILE A 807 15.36 36.62 -4.57
N THR A 808 14.13 36.18 -4.30
CA THR A 808 13.53 36.29 -2.97
C THR A 808 14.25 35.39 -1.96
N LEU A 809 14.57 34.15 -2.34
CA LEU A 809 15.35 33.24 -1.50
C LEU A 809 16.79 33.73 -1.29
N ARG A 810 17.42 34.33 -2.31
CA ARG A 810 18.72 35.01 -2.14
C ARG A 810 18.64 36.17 -1.15
N MET A 811 17.55 36.94 -1.16
CA MET A 811 17.33 37.97 -0.13
C MET A 811 17.21 37.36 1.26
N HIS A 812 16.56 36.20 1.41
CA HIS A 812 16.49 35.50 2.68
C HIS A 812 17.85 34.95 3.14
N GLN A 813 18.69 34.45 2.24
CA GLN A 813 20.07 34.08 2.56
C GLN A 813 20.87 35.30 3.02
N TYR A 814 20.71 36.43 2.36
CA TYR A 814 21.31 37.70 2.76
C TYR A 814 20.84 38.12 4.16
N ILE A 815 19.53 38.13 4.39
CA ILE A 815 18.91 38.45 5.69
C ILE A 815 19.39 37.49 6.78
N ALA A 816 19.62 36.20 6.47
CA ALA A 816 20.10 35.23 7.46
C ALA A 816 21.46 35.64 8.07
N SER A 817 22.27 36.41 7.34
CA SER A 817 23.57 36.95 7.78
C SER A 817 23.48 38.37 8.38
N GLN A 818 22.32 39.01 8.39
CA GLN A 818 22.13 40.41 8.78
C GLN A 818 21.14 40.54 9.94
N THR A 819 21.43 41.39 10.92
CA THR A 819 20.49 41.61 12.03
C THR A 819 19.33 42.52 11.60
N LYS A 820 18.09 42.16 11.95
CA LYS A 820 16.85 42.96 11.82
C LYS A 820 16.31 43.21 10.41
N LYS A 821 16.98 42.79 9.34
CA LYS A 821 16.46 42.96 7.97
C LYS A 821 15.24 42.05 7.73
N LYS A 822 14.29 42.51 6.90
CA LYS A 822 13.02 41.80 6.63
C LYS A 822 12.52 41.99 5.20
N VAL A 823 11.70 41.05 4.76
CA VAL A 823 10.91 41.11 3.52
C VAL A 823 9.44 41.34 3.88
N VAL A 824 8.77 42.29 3.24
CA VAL A 824 7.37 42.64 3.57
C VAL A 824 6.44 42.49 2.37
N HIS A 825 5.13 42.43 2.64
CA HIS A 825 4.10 42.45 1.60
C HIS A 825 3.23 43.70 1.75
N LEU A 826 3.21 44.56 0.72
CA LEU A 826 2.48 45.83 0.70
C LEU A 826 1.11 45.60 0.07
N LYS A 827 0.05 45.60 0.88
CA LYS A 827 -1.32 45.31 0.44
C LYS A 827 -1.94 46.51 -0.29
N GLU A 828 -1.48 47.71 0.04
CA GLU A 828 -1.94 48.99 -0.46
C GLU A 828 -1.18 49.44 -1.71
N ALA A 829 -0.02 48.86 -2.00
CA ALA A 829 0.74 49.09 -3.24
C ALA A 829 0.22 48.16 -4.34
N ILE A 830 -0.76 48.62 -5.11
CA ILE A 830 -1.55 47.76 -6.00
C ILE A 830 -1.09 47.89 -7.46
N SER A 831 -0.97 46.74 -8.10
CA SER A 831 -0.77 46.59 -9.54
C SER A 831 -1.81 45.66 -10.17
N TYR A 832 -1.98 45.77 -11.49
CA TYR A 832 -2.84 44.89 -12.29
C TYR A 832 -2.00 44.19 -13.36
N THR A 833 -2.11 42.87 -13.47
CA THR A 833 -1.43 42.07 -14.51
C THR A 833 -2.40 41.19 -15.28
N GLU A 834 -2.03 40.79 -16.49
CA GLU A 834 -2.84 39.97 -17.38
C GLU A 834 -2.67 38.46 -17.08
N LEU A 835 -3.77 37.72 -17.11
CA LEU A 835 -3.75 36.26 -16.98
C LEU A 835 -4.07 35.53 -18.30
N PRO A 836 -3.62 34.27 -18.49
CA PRO A 836 -4.02 33.46 -19.63
C PRO A 836 -5.54 33.25 -19.72
N GLU A 837 -6.11 33.46 -20.90
CA GLU A 837 -7.53 33.25 -21.17
C GLU A 837 -7.84 31.84 -21.71
N ASN A 838 -6.83 31.10 -22.19
CA ASN A 838 -6.99 29.75 -22.73
C ASN A 838 -6.26 28.69 -21.89
N THR A 839 -6.74 27.45 -21.95
CA THR A 839 -6.25 26.33 -21.14
C THR A 839 -4.79 25.98 -21.45
N ARG A 840 -4.37 26.02 -22.71
CA ARG A 840 -2.99 25.70 -23.13
C ARG A 840 -1.97 26.62 -22.48
N ASP A 841 -2.21 27.92 -22.53
CA ASP A 841 -1.33 28.94 -21.96
C ASP A 841 -1.37 28.93 -20.43
N PHE A 842 -2.53 28.62 -19.84
CA PHE A 842 -2.66 28.36 -18.41
C PHE A 842 -1.77 27.19 -17.95
N PHE A 843 -1.87 26.02 -18.60
CA PHE A 843 -1.05 24.85 -18.24
C PHE A 843 0.44 25.13 -18.41
N LYS A 844 0.85 25.77 -19.52
CA LYS A 844 2.25 26.20 -19.72
C LYS A 844 2.74 27.09 -18.58
N GLN A 845 1.95 28.08 -18.19
CA GLN A 845 2.31 29.01 -17.11
C GLN A 845 2.44 28.28 -15.77
N ARG A 846 1.46 27.45 -15.41
CA ARG A 846 1.44 26.75 -14.11
C ARG A 846 2.51 25.67 -13.99
N ILE A 847 2.74 24.89 -15.05
CA ILE A 847 3.85 23.92 -15.10
C ILE A 847 5.20 24.64 -14.98
N ARG A 848 5.37 25.79 -15.66
CA ARG A 848 6.58 26.61 -15.52
C ARG A 848 6.81 27.05 -14.08
N TRP A 849 5.78 27.49 -13.37
CA TRP A 849 5.86 27.86 -11.96
C TRP A 849 6.23 26.67 -11.07
N GLN A 850 5.64 25.50 -11.29
CA GLN A 850 5.96 24.30 -10.52
C GLN A 850 7.42 23.84 -10.75
N LYS A 851 7.89 23.88 -11.99
CA LYS A 851 9.28 23.57 -12.31
C LYS A 851 10.26 24.57 -11.70
N ALA A 852 9.91 25.86 -11.69
CA ALA A 852 10.70 26.89 -11.03
C ALA A 852 10.79 26.69 -9.51
N TYR A 853 9.70 26.25 -8.89
CA TYR A 853 9.67 25.87 -7.49
C TYR A 853 10.65 24.71 -7.21
N MET A 854 10.57 23.63 -8.00
CA MET A 854 11.48 22.49 -7.86
C MET A 854 12.96 22.85 -8.08
N ASP A 855 13.25 23.72 -9.06
CA ASP A 855 14.60 24.26 -9.26
C ASP A 855 15.13 24.93 -8.00
N CYS A 856 14.30 25.74 -7.32
CA CYS A 856 14.68 26.43 -6.11
C CYS A 856 14.81 25.49 -4.90
N VAL A 857 13.91 24.51 -4.73
CA VAL A 857 14.04 23.48 -3.69
C VAL A 857 15.41 22.80 -3.76
N LEU A 858 15.82 22.39 -4.96
CA LEU A 858 17.09 21.68 -5.18
C LEU A 858 18.30 22.61 -5.10
N HIS A 859 18.23 23.81 -5.69
CA HIS A 859 19.32 24.77 -5.68
C HIS A 859 19.64 25.25 -4.25
N PHE A 860 18.61 25.53 -3.44
CA PHE A 860 18.75 26.02 -2.07
C PHE A 860 18.69 24.90 -1.00
N ARG A 861 18.77 23.62 -1.38
CA ARG A 861 18.65 22.47 -0.46
C ARG A 861 19.57 22.56 0.77
N SER A 862 20.82 23.01 0.59
CA SER A 862 21.75 23.16 1.71
C SER A 862 21.38 24.29 2.65
N PHE A 863 20.77 25.38 2.14
CA PHE A 863 20.27 26.45 2.99
C PHE A 863 19.09 25.91 3.80
N PHE A 864 18.10 25.31 3.15
CA PHE A 864 16.92 24.76 3.82
C PHE A 864 17.26 23.71 4.88
N ALA A 865 18.14 22.75 4.59
CA ALA A 865 18.53 21.72 5.55
C ALA A 865 19.19 22.33 6.82
N LYS A 866 20.01 23.38 6.66
CA LYS A 866 20.69 24.04 7.78
C LYS A 866 19.78 24.95 8.60
N THR A 867 18.73 25.49 7.98
CA THR A 867 17.87 26.52 8.60
C THR A 867 16.42 26.09 8.83
N LEU A 868 16.09 24.82 8.62
CA LEU A 868 14.72 24.28 8.70
C LEU A 868 14.00 24.69 10.00
N PHE A 869 14.66 24.53 11.15
CA PHE A 869 14.10 24.84 12.47
C PHE A 869 14.49 26.21 13.01
N THR A 870 15.30 26.99 12.28
CA THR A 870 15.81 28.29 12.76
C THR A 870 15.32 29.50 11.96
N LYS A 871 14.87 29.29 10.71
CA LYS A 871 14.33 30.34 9.84
C LYS A 871 12.96 29.93 9.33
N ALA A 872 11.96 30.77 9.60
CA ALA A 872 10.57 30.52 9.20
C ALA A 872 10.42 30.31 7.68
N VAL A 873 11.14 31.09 6.84
CA VAL A 873 11.11 30.87 5.38
C VAL A 873 11.50 29.43 5.01
N SER A 874 12.46 28.82 5.68
CA SER A 874 12.86 27.43 5.42
C SER A 874 11.82 26.44 5.93
N PHE A 875 11.28 26.67 7.13
CA PHE A 875 10.20 25.85 7.68
C PHE A 875 8.98 25.82 6.76
N PHE A 876 8.43 26.98 6.39
CA PHE A 876 7.24 27.04 5.53
C PHE A 876 7.55 26.55 4.11
N TYR A 877 8.72 26.86 3.54
CA TYR A 877 9.04 26.39 2.19
C TYR A 877 9.19 24.85 2.12
N ILE A 878 9.76 24.22 3.16
CA ILE A 878 9.90 22.75 3.17
C ILE A 878 8.65 22.05 3.71
N VAL A 879 8.15 22.43 4.88
CA VAL A 879 7.03 21.72 5.52
C VAL A 879 5.71 22.04 4.82
N GLU A 880 5.38 23.31 4.64
CA GLU A 880 4.11 23.69 3.99
C GLU A 880 4.16 23.47 2.48
N SER A 881 5.12 24.07 1.80
CA SER A 881 5.08 24.09 0.33
C SER A 881 5.58 22.79 -0.30
N PHE A 882 6.59 22.11 0.27
CA PHE A 882 7.13 20.86 -0.29
C PHE A 882 6.44 19.61 0.27
N LEU A 883 6.47 19.38 1.59
CA LEU A 883 5.87 18.17 2.18
C LEU A 883 4.34 18.17 2.01
N ILE A 884 3.67 19.24 2.44
CA ILE A 884 2.21 19.29 2.34
C ILE A 884 1.78 19.62 0.91
N GLY A 885 2.43 20.57 0.23
CA GLY A 885 2.01 20.97 -1.12
C GLY A 885 2.29 19.93 -2.21
N ILE A 886 3.40 19.19 -2.12
CA ILE A 886 3.83 18.24 -3.17
C ILE A 886 3.73 16.80 -2.69
N VAL A 887 4.41 16.43 -1.60
CA VAL A 887 4.46 15.01 -1.17
C VAL A 887 3.06 14.49 -0.85
N SER A 888 2.22 15.26 -0.16
CA SER A 888 0.84 14.85 0.11
C SER A 888 0.03 14.62 -1.17
N ALA A 889 0.26 15.37 -2.24
CA ALA A 889 -0.45 15.18 -3.50
C ALA A 889 -0.19 13.78 -4.09
N PHE A 890 1.06 13.29 -3.98
CA PHE A 890 1.43 11.94 -4.38
C PHE A 890 0.87 10.89 -3.42
N VAL A 891 1.13 11.03 -2.11
CA VAL A 891 0.70 10.08 -1.08
C VAL A 891 -0.81 9.88 -1.11
N MET A 892 -1.58 10.97 -1.11
CA MET A 892 -3.04 10.90 -1.13
C MET A 892 -3.54 10.28 -2.44
N SER A 893 -2.95 10.64 -3.59
CA SER A 893 -3.39 10.09 -4.88
C SER A 893 -3.11 8.58 -4.97
N LEU A 894 -1.93 8.14 -4.54
CA LEU A 894 -1.57 6.72 -4.50
C LEU A 894 -2.42 5.95 -3.50
N PHE A 895 -2.65 6.51 -2.31
CA PHE A 895 -3.49 5.89 -1.28
C PHE A 895 -4.93 5.68 -1.77
N PHE A 896 -5.56 6.69 -2.37
CA PHE A 896 -6.92 6.57 -2.90
C PHE A 896 -7.00 5.56 -4.05
N ILE A 897 -6.03 5.58 -4.98
CA ILE A 897 -6.00 4.63 -6.10
C ILE A 897 -5.77 3.20 -5.59
N GLY A 898 -4.79 3.00 -4.69
CA GLY A 898 -4.49 1.69 -4.11
C GLY A 898 -5.67 1.12 -3.34
N ASN A 899 -6.32 1.93 -2.50
CA ASN A 899 -7.49 1.48 -1.75
C ASN A 899 -8.68 1.13 -2.67
N ALA A 900 -8.87 1.89 -3.76
CA ALA A 900 -9.91 1.58 -4.74
C ALA A 900 -9.68 0.25 -5.48
N LEU A 901 -8.42 -0.21 -5.57
CA LEU A 901 -8.05 -1.45 -6.24
C LEU A 901 -8.05 -2.66 -5.29
N LEU A 902 -7.75 -2.45 -4.01
CA LEU A 902 -7.48 -3.53 -3.05
C LEU A 902 -8.64 -3.87 -2.10
N TYR A 903 -9.64 -3.00 -1.94
CA TYR A 903 -10.68 -3.18 -0.92
C TYR A 903 -12.10 -3.33 -1.49
N PRO A 904 -13.01 -4.01 -0.75
CA PRO A 904 -14.42 -4.09 -1.09
C PRO A 904 -15.08 -2.70 -1.21
N PRO A 905 -16.09 -2.52 -2.08
CA PRO A 905 -16.65 -1.20 -2.41
C PRO A 905 -17.20 -0.41 -1.22
N ASP A 906 -17.77 -1.09 -0.22
CA ASP A 906 -18.63 -0.44 0.78
C ASP A 906 -17.85 0.39 1.82
N SER A 907 -16.70 -0.11 2.29
CA SER A 907 -15.83 0.63 3.22
C SER A 907 -15.13 1.80 2.54
N TYR A 908 -14.67 1.60 1.30
CA TYR A 908 -14.01 2.62 0.48
C TYR A 908 -14.94 3.80 0.10
N ILE A 909 -16.21 3.53 -0.19
CA ILE A 909 -17.21 4.57 -0.53
C ILE A 909 -17.40 5.52 0.66
N THR A 910 -17.52 4.99 1.88
CA THR A 910 -17.75 5.81 3.08
C THR A 910 -16.58 6.77 3.32
N TYR A 911 -15.35 6.27 3.24
CA TYR A 911 -14.14 7.10 3.38
C TYR A 911 -14.05 8.18 2.28
N THR A 912 -14.33 7.80 1.04
CA THR A 912 -14.29 8.71 -0.12
C THR A 912 -15.32 9.83 0.01
N LEU A 913 -16.55 9.50 0.42
CA LEU A 913 -17.61 10.48 0.65
C LEU A 913 -17.25 11.46 1.77
N PHE A 914 -16.67 10.94 2.87
CA PHE A 914 -16.20 11.79 3.96
C PHE A 914 -15.13 12.78 3.48
N TYR A 915 -14.10 12.32 2.77
CA TYR A 915 -13.02 13.16 2.25
C TYR A 915 -13.54 14.23 1.26
N LEU A 916 -14.42 13.86 0.32
CA LEU A 916 -15.02 14.80 -0.62
C LEU A 916 -15.89 15.85 0.09
N SER A 917 -16.64 15.45 1.12
CA SER A 917 -17.44 16.38 1.92
C SER A 917 -16.57 17.40 2.66
N TYR A 918 -15.42 16.96 3.19
CA TYR A 918 -14.43 17.82 3.82
C TYR A 918 -13.84 18.82 2.83
N LEU A 919 -13.35 18.35 1.67
CA LEU A 919 -12.80 19.22 0.62
C LEU A 919 -13.82 20.26 0.17
N PHE A 920 -15.09 19.87 0.09
CA PHE A 920 -16.18 20.77 -0.25
C PHE A 920 -16.39 21.87 0.80
N LEU A 921 -16.66 21.50 2.06
CA LEU A 921 -16.95 22.44 3.12
C LEU A 921 -15.77 23.38 3.39
N PHE A 922 -14.55 22.83 3.44
CA PHE A 922 -13.34 23.59 3.67
C PHE A 922 -13.02 24.51 2.48
N GLY A 923 -13.13 24.00 1.24
CA GLY A 923 -12.87 24.76 0.03
C GLY A 923 -13.77 25.98 -0.12
N VAL A 924 -15.08 25.80 0.08
CA VAL A 924 -16.06 26.90 0.05
C VAL A 924 -15.75 27.93 1.14
N PHE A 925 -15.46 27.49 2.37
CA PHE A 925 -15.11 28.41 3.46
C PHE A 925 -13.87 29.25 3.14
N TYR A 926 -12.83 28.62 2.59
CA TYR A 926 -11.58 29.29 2.24
C TYR A 926 -11.77 30.34 1.14
N ASP A 927 -12.57 30.04 0.10
CA ASP A 927 -12.90 31.01 -0.96
C ASP A 927 -13.72 32.20 -0.44
N LEU A 928 -14.71 31.94 0.42
CA LEU A 928 -15.51 32.98 1.06
C LEU A 928 -14.65 33.87 1.97
N ALA A 929 -13.70 33.29 2.69
CA ALA A 929 -12.75 34.05 3.50
C ALA A 929 -11.87 34.95 2.63
N ALA A 930 -11.37 34.47 1.49
CA ALA A 930 -10.57 35.27 0.55
C ALA A 930 -11.38 36.46 -0.01
N LEU A 931 -12.63 36.23 -0.40
CA LEU A 931 -13.54 37.28 -0.85
C LEU A 931 -13.86 38.28 0.26
N GLY A 932 -14.02 37.80 1.50
CA GLY A 932 -14.21 38.62 2.70
C GLY A 932 -13.00 39.54 2.96
N MET A 933 -11.79 39.00 2.86
CA MET A 933 -10.54 39.75 3.00
C MET A 933 -10.37 40.80 1.88
N ASN A 934 -10.66 40.43 0.63
CA ASN A 934 -10.67 41.39 -0.48
C ASN A 934 -11.62 42.58 -0.21
N ARG A 935 -12.81 42.29 0.34
CA ARG A 935 -13.78 43.33 0.74
C ARG A 935 -13.30 44.18 1.91
N TYR A 936 -12.60 43.58 2.88
CA TYR A 936 -12.00 44.29 4.01
C TYR A 936 -10.98 45.33 3.55
N TYR A 937 -10.14 45.00 2.57
CA TYR A 937 -9.17 45.91 1.95
C TYR A 937 -9.79 46.91 0.94
N GLY A 938 -11.11 47.00 0.87
CA GLY A 938 -11.81 48.05 0.12
C GLY A 938 -12.28 47.67 -1.29
N PHE A 939 -12.01 46.44 -1.75
CA PHE A 939 -12.37 45.97 -3.08
C PHE A 939 -13.69 45.21 -3.08
N LYS A 940 -14.67 45.69 -3.84
CA LYS A 940 -15.99 45.06 -3.93
C LYS A 940 -16.33 44.68 -5.36
N PHE A 941 -16.85 43.46 -5.53
CA PHE A 941 -17.56 43.07 -6.74
C PHE A 941 -18.93 43.74 -6.82
N GLN A 942 -19.44 43.90 -8.03
CA GLN A 942 -20.77 44.50 -8.23
C GLN A 942 -21.84 43.47 -7.82
N ARG A 943 -23.00 43.94 -7.34
CA ARG A 943 -24.10 43.02 -6.94
C ARG A 943 -24.52 42.08 -8.07
N LYS A 944 -24.40 42.52 -9.33
CA LYS A 944 -24.68 41.71 -10.52
C LYS A 944 -23.67 40.57 -10.76
N ASP A 945 -22.49 40.62 -10.15
CA ASP A 945 -21.47 39.58 -10.28
C ASP A 945 -21.69 38.40 -9.31
N LEU A 946 -22.63 38.51 -8.37
CA LEU A 946 -22.85 37.50 -7.33
C LEU A 946 -23.17 36.09 -7.87
N PRO A 947 -24.04 35.91 -8.88
CA PRO A 947 -24.28 34.58 -9.46
C PRO A 947 -23.02 34.01 -10.13
N ALA A 948 -22.25 34.86 -10.81
CA ALA A 948 -20.99 34.44 -11.43
C ALA A 948 -19.96 34.00 -10.39
N LEU A 949 -19.86 34.69 -9.26
CA LEU A 949 -19.00 34.30 -8.14
C LEU A 949 -19.41 32.94 -7.54
N LEU A 950 -20.71 32.71 -7.33
CA LEU A 950 -21.21 31.45 -6.78
C LEU A 950 -20.86 30.26 -7.68
N VAL A 951 -21.08 30.39 -8.99
CA VAL A 951 -20.68 29.36 -9.96
C VAL A 951 -19.16 29.17 -9.98
N THR A 952 -18.40 30.25 -9.86
CA THR A 952 -16.93 30.17 -9.83
C THR A 952 -16.44 29.38 -8.61
N ILE A 953 -17.01 29.61 -7.43
CA ILE A 953 -16.66 28.87 -6.19
C ILE A 953 -16.98 27.38 -6.34
N LEU A 954 -18.15 27.02 -6.89
CA LEU A 954 -18.51 25.62 -7.10
C LEU A 954 -17.52 24.92 -8.04
N ILE A 955 -17.13 25.58 -9.13
CA ILE A 955 -16.14 25.03 -10.08
C ILE A 955 -14.73 25.01 -9.47
N ASP A 956 -14.38 25.97 -8.61
CA ASP A 956 -13.09 25.95 -7.87
C ASP A 956 -12.97 24.66 -7.07
N VAL A 957 -14.00 24.38 -6.27
CA VAL A 957 -14.03 23.31 -5.28
C VAL A 957 -14.11 21.92 -5.94
N PHE A 958 -14.99 21.75 -6.94
CA PHE A 958 -15.22 20.43 -7.54
C PHE A 958 -14.29 20.08 -8.71
N VAL A 959 -13.68 21.07 -9.37
CA VAL A 959 -12.94 20.83 -10.62
C VAL A 959 -11.55 21.44 -10.56
N TYR A 960 -11.44 22.74 -10.31
CA TYR A 960 -10.19 23.47 -10.49
C TYR A 960 -9.09 23.02 -9.52
N ARG A 961 -9.43 22.64 -8.28
CA ARG A 961 -8.46 22.11 -7.31
C ARG A 961 -7.80 20.82 -7.77
N PHE A 962 -8.56 19.89 -8.34
CA PHE A 962 -8.01 18.66 -8.91
C PHE A 962 -7.11 18.97 -10.12
N VAL A 963 -7.47 19.97 -10.94
CA VAL A 963 -6.60 20.46 -12.02
C VAL A 963 -5.28 21.01 -11.46
N LEU A 964 -5.29 21.75 -10.35
CA LEU A 964 -4.07 22.25 -9.71
C LEU A 964 -3.21 21.12 -9.13
N ILE A 965 -3.82 20.12 -8.49
CA ILE A 965 -3.11 18.91 -7.99
C ILE A 965 -2.44 18.19 -9.16
N TYR A 966 -3.15 17.99 -10.26
CA TYR A 966 -2.58 17.43 -11.48
C TYR A 966 -1.38 18.25 -11.98
N VAL A 967 -1.47 19.58 -12.00
CA VAL A 967 -0.35 20.43 -12.40
C VAL A 967 0.85 20.29 -11.45
N VAL A 968 0.62 20.15 -10.14
CA VAL A 968 1.69 19.91 -9.16
C VAL A 968 2.38 18.59 -9.45
N ILE A 969 1.63 17.49 -9.58
CA ILE A 969 2.17 16.15 -9.84
C ILE A 969 2.92 16.13 -11.18
N HIS A 970 2.25 16.50 -12.27
CA HIS A 970 2.82 16.49 -13.61
C HIS A 970 3.99 17.47 -13.73
N GLY A 971 3.88 18.67 -13.17
CA GLY A 971 4.94 19.68 -13.21
C GLY A 971 6.20 19.24 -12.46
N THR A 972 6.02 18.55 -11.32
CA THR A 972 7.12 17.98 -10.53
C THR A 972 7.81 16.85 -11.27
N ILE A 973 7.07 15.90 -11.84
CA ILE A 973 7.62 14.82 -12.67
C ILE A 973 8.34 15.42 -13.89
N ALA A 974 7.68 16.32 -14.62
CA ALA A 974 8.23 16.92 -15.83
C ALA A 974 9.51 17.73 -15.59
N TYR A 975 9.78 18.18 -14.37
CA TYR A 975 11.07 18.82 -14.04
C TYR A 975 12.25 17.84 -14.22
N PHE A 976 12.07 16.57 -13.84
CA PHE A 976 13.12 15.56 -13.93
C PHE A 976 13.30 14.97 -15.34
N PHE A 977 12.23 14.93 -16.14
CA PHE A 977 12.24 14.26 -17.45
C PHE A 977 12.23 15.20 -18.67
N ASN A 978 11.80 16.46 -18.54
CA ASN A 978 11.68 17.37 -19.68
C ASN A 978 12.20 18.78 -19.35
N LYS A 979 13.31 19.18 -19.98
CA LYS A 979 13.97 20.47 -19.77
C LYS A 979 13.57 21.57 -20.77
N ASP A 980 12.59 21.35 -21.66
CA ASP A 980 12.19 22.36 -22.65
C ASP A 980 11.13 23.34 -22.11
N TRP A 981 11.30 24.63 -22.45
CA TRP A 981 10.52 25.75 -21.90
C TRP A 981 9.79 26.50 -23.03
N ASN A 982 8.52 26.18 -23.28
CA ASN A 982 7.72 26.88 -24.29
C ASN A 982 7.12 28.19 -23.73
N LYS A 983 7.44 29.33 -24.37
CA LYS A 983 6.89 30.66 -24.02
C LYS A 983 5.35 30.68 -24.19
N VAL A 984 4.66 31.41 -23.31
CA VAL A 984 3.21 31.64 -23.35
C VAL A 984 2.90 32.80 -24.31
N SER A 985 1.89 32.65 -25.17
CA SER A 985 1.40 33.71 -26.06
C SER A 985 0.64 34.79 -25.28
N ARG A 986 0.91 36.08 -25.55
CA ARG A 986 0.19 37.23 -24.96
C ARG A 986 -0.88 37.75 -25.91
N THR A 987 -2.01 38.22 -25.37
CA THR A 987 -3.21 38.64 -26.12
C THR A 987 -3.15 40.06 -26.67
N GLY A 988 -2.31 40.95 -26.12
CA GLY A 988 -1.94 42.24 -26.74
C GLY A 988 -3.08 43.22 -27.02
N ARG A 989 -4.07 43.32 -26.12
CA ARG A 989 -5.22 44.24 -26.28
C ARG A 989 -4.92 45.63 -25.71
N ASP A 990 -5.41 46.67 -26.39
CA ASP A 990 -5.41 48.06 -25.96
C ASP A 990 -6.64 48.31 -25.06
N TYR A 991 -6.43 48.52 -23.75
CA TYR A 991 -7.50 48.58 -22.75
C TYR A 991 -7.73 49.98 -22.17
N GLN A 992 -7.22 51.03 -22.82
CA GLN A 992 -7.46 52.41 -22.39
C GLN A 992 -8.83 52.97 -22.82
N SER A 993 -9.52 52.36 -23.80
CA SER A 993 -10.83 52.85 -24.26
C SER A 993 -11.97 51.86 -24.00
N ASP A 994 -12.88 52.26 -23.11
CA ASP A 994 -14.29 51.87 -22.99
C ASP A 994 -14.77 50.52 -23.58
N SER A 995 -15.34 49.69 -22.70
CA SER A 995 -16.60 48.98 -22.93
C SER A 995 -17.05 48.77 -24.39
N LYS A 996 -16.39 47.89 -25.16
CA LYS A 996 -17.03 47.26 -26.33
C LYS A 996 -16.52 45.82 -26.53
N PRO A 997 -17.42 44.89 -26.87
CA PRO A 997 -17.14 43.47 -26.98
C PRO A 997 -16.28 43.18 -28.23
N ALA A 998 -15.35 42.23 -28.12
CA ALA A 998 -14.92 41.50 -29.29
C ALA A 998 -16.08 40.57 -29.69
N ALA A 999 -16.56 40.72 -30.92
CA ALA A 999 -17.58 39.86 -31.53
C ALA A 999 -17.07 38.43 -31.73
#